data_AF-A0A9X1ZNP5-F1
#
_entry.id   AF-A0A9X1ZNP5-F1
#
_cell.length_a   1.000
_cell.length_b   1.000
_cell.length_c   1.000
_cell.angle_alpha   90.00
_cell.angle_beta   90.00
_cell.angle_gamma   90.00
#
_symmetry.space_group_name_H-M   'P 1'
#
loop_
_entity.id
_entity.type
_entity.pdbx_description
1 polymer ?
#
loop_
_entity_poly.entity_id
_entity_poly.type
_entity_poly.pdbx_seq_one_letter_code
_entity_poly.pdbx_strand_id
1 'polypeptide(L)'
;MTNMLLNHKKHPHRTRMASPLIGCLTVALSCFSQLAVSAHLEEGELRLLTLNTWKDRFAGGPLVHDFYYNGNYDVILTQENQGRRYINNIRNYLNATQNSLGYYNNNYLGTNGITSRLKGIHESIPMMFNLRRYLNEPHVLRHNLWLPQFITYETDQLPPTTIASVHLNHLVNPKADYYYWFNEPKDARVKQAKALNKWAEKYNAPIIVGGDFNAGDVSERGIPFDQTYPADGSIRGKKDNTPYTFNILKKQFELLQTEQDRELFTHHPAGNERTTWPSRSEEKLLSRYKNWSRVKLDHFIASRPFAKWWAVNNDENDQYLGVLNQTGVASNGISLSDHQAVAHSIKWIGPKIKRYNSTKFSVTFDFEQFGYAPYNFTRNNQRDDIYIGQLADKEGVPILHQLPEDQKKQLFQCSTDTPTLSSFINEYCIDDHRFIAQTRLNGEVLITVDEQDVFGDNNAQIILSNGATLQLTQGANNNEITFYKKFLIEGNTANVIDIDEHLIATFPESHSVQGDGDLVKNGQGHLVINSNRYSVDTIVRNGAVVVNSTINQGTAIRVEAGATLKGYGKLSHVELNSSAILSPGNNSLARLDIMDGLYIENGAIVKVDITTHGESDQIVSTNTSIDLNNAILSINLNDDEARLTGEVSYNIIQSDQHIVGQFSSVETNLKNSSVEVEYTNNSVTLILNKGIL
;
A
#
# COMPACT_ATOMS: atom_id res chain seq x y z
N MET A 1 32.39 5.68 75.70
CA MET A 1 31.51 5.73 76.89
C MET A 1 30.41 6.75 76.63
N THR A 2 29.22 6.60 77.26
CA THR A 2 28.16 7.62 77.48
C THR A 2 27.91 8.65 76.35
N ASN A 3 26.85 8.55 75.55
CA ASN A 3 25.40 8.73 75.86
C ASN A 3 24.90 10.04 75.16
N MET A 4 23.87 9.97 74.32
CA MET A 4 22.44 10.27 74.61
C MET A 4 22.17 11.73 75.03
N LEU A 5 21.13 12.46 74.58
CA LEU A 5 20.02 12.28 73.62
C LEU A 5 19.47 13.73 73.30
N LEU A 6 18.38 14.09 72.60
CA LEU A 6 17.21 13.43 71.99
C LEU A 6 16.62 14.39 70.89
N ASN A 7 16.32 13.91 69.67
CA ASN A 7 15.27 14.42 68.72
C ASN A 7 15.21 15.91 68.23
N HIS A 8 14.68 16.24 67.04
CA HIS A 8 14.25 15.44 65.86
C HIS A 8 14.13 16.31 64.57
N LYS A 9 14.31 15.67 63.40
CA LYS A 9 13.62 15.85 62.08
C LYS A 9 13.39 17.29 61.53
N LYS A 10 13.77 17.65 60.29
CA LYS A 10 14.36 16.90 59.15
C LYS A 10 15.14 17.87 58.22
N HIS A 11 16.36 17.48 57.84
CA HIS A 11 17.13 17.94 56.66
C HIS A 11 16.71 17.12 55.40
N PRO A 12 17.30 17.26 54.17
CA PRO A 12 18.39 18.14 53.66
C PRO A 12 17.93 19.16 52.56
N HIS A 13 18.61 20.29 52.30
CA HIS A 13 19.83 20.53 51.47
C HIS A 13 19.69 20.19 49.96
N ARG A 14 20.30 20.90 49.00
CA ARG A 14 21.45 21.86 48.90
C ARG A 14 21.16 22.83 47.71
N THR A 15 21.45 24.14 47.61
CA THR A 15 22.66 24.98 47.84
C THR A 15 23.91 24.49 47.07
N ARG A 16 24.70 25.30 46.34
CA ARG A 16 24.71 26.75 46.02
C ARG A 16 25.79 27.02 44.95
N MET A 17 25.65 28.08 44.13
CA MET A 17 26.68 29.03 43.59
C MET A 17 26.06 29.78 42.38
N ALA A 18 25.92 31.11 42.37
CA ALA A 18 26.93 32.19 42.32
C ALA A 18 27.66 32.22 40.95
N SER A 19 27.28 33.03 39.94
CA SER A 19 27.31 34.52 39.81
C SER A 19 28.72 35.10 39.52
N PRO A 20 28.86 36.28 38.87
CA PRO A 20 28.11 36.84 37.70
C PRO A 20 29.07 37.51 36.65
N LEU A 21 28.56 38.03 35.51
CA LEU A 21 28.82 39.41 35.00
C LEU A 21 28.27 39.69 33.57
N ILE A 22 27.60 40.84 33.43
CA ILE A 22 27.61 41.86 32.34
C ILE A 22 27.90 41.43 30.88
N GLY A 23 26.94 41.71 29.98
CA GLY A 23 27.10 41.83 28.52
C GLY A 23 26.12 42.87 27.96
N CYS A 24 26.53 43.65 26.95
CA CYS A 24 25.86 44.91 26.54
C CYS A 24 24.42 44.78 26.02
N LEU A 25 23.59 45.78 26.33
CA LEU A 25 22.28 46.00 25.71
C LEU A 25 22.46 46.77 24.38
N THR A 26 22.29 46.11 23.23
CA THR A 26 22.22 46.76 21.92
C THR A 26 20.84 46.56 21.29
N VAL A 27 20.04 47.62 21.23
CA VAL A 27 18.76 47.63 20.52
C VAL A 27 19.03 47.72 19.01
N ALA A 28 18.96 46.58 18.33
CA ALA A 28 18.99 46.52 16.88
C ALA A 28 17.55 46.39 16.35
N LEU A 29 17.06 47.44 15.67
CA LEU A 29 15.87 47.31 14.81
C LEU A 29 16.27 46.53 13.55
N SER A 30 16.21 45.19 13.61
CA SER A 30 16.27 44.35 12.42
C SER A 30 14.87 44.29 11.79
N CYS A 31 14.68 45.01 10.68
CA CYS A 31 13.52 44.80 9.82
C CYS A 31 13.55 43.35 9.32
N PHE A 32 12.62 42.51 9.80
CA PHE A 32 12.37 41.20 9.20
C PHE A 32 11.67 41.38 7.85
N SER A 33 12.43 41.75 6.84
CA SER A 33 12.10 41.35 5.48
C SER A 33 12.19 39.83 5.42
N GLN A 34 11.05 39.15 5.54
CA GLN A 34 10.93 37.74 5.16
C GLN A 34 11.16 37.62 3.65
N LEU A 35 12.43 37.61 3.26
CA LEU A 35 12.84 36.99 2.01
C LEU A 35 12.43 35.52 2.14
N ALA A 36 11.37 35.14 1.45
CA ALA A 36 10.98 33.75 1.32
C ALA A 36 12.14 33.01 0.64
N VAL A 37 12.98 32.37 1.45
CA VAL A 37 14.03 31.48 0.97
C VAL A 37 13.34 30.42 0.14
N SER A 38 13.88 30.14 -1.05
CA SER A 38 13.34 29.07 -1.89
C SER A 38 13.51 27.76 -1.14
N ALA A 39 12.41 27.30 -0.53
CA ALA A 39 12.25 25.93 -0.13
C ALA A 39 12.34 25.10 -1.42
N HIS A 40 13.49 24.47 -1.62
CA HIS A 40 13.57 23.33 -2.51
C HIS A 40 12.70 22.27 -1.84
N LEU A 41 11.53 22.00 -2.43
CA LEU A 41 10.60 20.99 -1.92
C LEU A 41 11.35 19.67 -1.80
N GLU A 42 10.98 18.88 -0.79
CA GLU A 42 11.67 17.60 -0.54
C GLU A 42 11.51 16.70 -1.77
N GLU A 43 12.53 15.88 -2.06
CA GLU A 43 12.43 14.94 -3.17
C GLU A 43 11.24 13.99 -2.92
N GLY A 44 10.37 13.80 -3.92
CA GLY A 44 9.09 13.12 -3.77
C GLY A 44 7.88 14.04 -3.53
N GLU A 45 8.07 15.33 -3.27
CA GLU A 45 6.98 16.31 -3.14
C GLU A 45 6.74 17.10 -4.44
N LEU A 46 5.46 17.41 -4.71
CA LEU A 46 4.99 18.19 -5.86
C LEU A 46 3.94 19.22 -5.41
N ARG A 47 4.14 20.49 -5.76
CA ARG A 47 3.15 21.55 -5.51
C ARG A 47 2.32 21.83 -6.76
N LEU A 48 1.07 21.38 -6.76
CA LEU A 48 0.14 21.44 -7.89
C LEU A 48 -0.88 22.56 -7.75
N LEU A 49 -1.32 23.13 -8.87
CA LEU A 49 -2.42 24.10 -8.96
C LEU A 49 -3.31 23.80 -10.17
N THR A 50 -4.63 23.92 -10.02
CA THR A 50 -5.58 23.99 -11.13
C THR A 50 -6.47 25.23 -11.06
N LEU A 51 -6.79 25.80 -12.24
CA LEU A 51 -7.69 26.95 -12.38
C LEU A 51 -8.37 26.97 -13.76
N ASN A 52 -9.70 26.91 -13.79
CA ASN A 52 -10.46 27.38 -14.95
C ASN A 52 -10.28 28.91 -15.07
N THR A 53 -9.72 29.38 -16.19
CA THR A 53 -9.24 30.77 -16.38
C THR A 53 -10.33 31.76 -16.80
N TRP A 54 -11.55 31.27 -17.03
CA TRP A 54 -12.70 32.01 -17.56
C TRP A 54 -12.33 33.01 -18.66
N LYS A 55 -11.81 32.45 -19.75
CA LYS A 55 -11.45 33.18 -20.98
C LYS A 55 -10.30 34.17 -20.80
N ASP A 56 -9.17 33.70 -20.30
CA ASP A 56 -7.94 34.49 -20.16
C ASP A 56 -8.12 35.76 -19.27
N ARG A 57 -8.96 35.68 -18.23
CA ARG A 57 -9.22 36.81 -17.34
C ARG A 57 -7.92 37.30 -16.67
N PHE A 58 -7.67 38.61 -16.71
CA PHE A 58 -6.41 39.25 -16.28
C PHE A 58 -5.11 38.81 -17.00
N ALA A 59 -5.18 38.14 -18.17
CA ALA A 59 -4.00 37.60 -18.87
C ALA A 59 -2.85 38.61 -19.14
N GLY A 60 -1.76 38.47 -18.39
CA GLY A 60 -0.57 39.33 -18.45
C GLY A 60 -0.56 40.52 -17.49
N GLY A 61 -1.53 40.62 -16.58
CA GLY A 61 -1.56 41.64 -15.52
C GLY A 61 -0.81 41.22 -14.25
N PRO A 62 -0.43 42.18 -13.39
CA PRO A 62 0.35 41.90 -12.18
C PRO A 62 -0.33 40.89 -11.24
N LEU A 63 -1.65 40.99 -11.04
CA LEU A 63 -2.40 40.03 -10.19
C LEU A 63 -2.18 38.56 -10.60
N VAL A 64 -2.09 38.26 -11.90
CA VAL A 64 -1.79 36.91 -12.40
C VAL A 64 -0.33 36.56 -12.12
N HIS A 65 0.59 37.47 -12.45
CA HIS A 65 2.02 37.28 -12.29
C HIS A 65 2.42 37.05 -10.82
N ASP A 66 1.93 37.88 -9.91
CA ASP A 66 2.20 37.82 -8.46
C ASP A 66 1.59 36.57 -7.84
N PHE A 67 0.38 36.17 -8.28
CA PHE A 67 -0.29 34.95 -7.82
C PHE A 67 0.51 33.69 -8.16
N TYR A 68 0.93 33.53 -9.42
CA TYR A 68 1.67 32.34 -9.85
C TYR A 68 3.11 32.31 -9.32
N TYR A 69 3.74 33.47 -9.10
CA TYR A 69 5.09 33.55 -8.55
C TYR A 69 5.12 33.26 -7.05
N ASN A 70 4.30 33.95 -6.25
CA ASN A 70 4.25 33.74 -4.80
C ASN A 70 3.76 32.32 -4.44
N GLY A 71 2.85 31.77 -5.24
CA GLY A 71 2.34 30.41 -5.05
C GLY A 71 3.33 29.28 -5.41
N ASN A 72 4.48 29.60 -6.02
CA ASN A 72 5.65 28.71 -6.18
C ASN A 72 5.37 27.29 -6.75
N TYR A 73 4.36 27.15 -7.60
CA TYR A 73 3.86 25.85 -8.07
C TYR A 73 4.83 25.14 -9.02
N ASP A 74 4.95 23.82 -8.90
CA ASP A 74 5.69 22.97 -9.83
C ASP A 74 4.95 22.78 -11.14
N VAL A 75 3.64 22.53 -11.05
CA VAL A 75 2.76 22.28 -12.19
C VAL A 75 1.46 23.06 -12.05
N ILE A 76 1.18 23.82 -13.11
CA ILE A 76 0.02 24.70 -13.26
C ILE A 76 -0.88 24.14 -14.35
N LEU A 77 -2.07 23.71 -13.97
CA LEU A 77 -3.13 23.21 -14.83
C LEU A 77 -4.16 24.33 -15.07
N THR A 78 -4.62 24.49 -16.31
CA THR A 78 -5.49 25.62 -16.69
C THR A 78 -6.55 25.20 -17.70
N GLN A 79 -7.77 25.72 -17.52
CA GLN A 79 -8.92 25.44 -18.38
C GLN A 79 -9.52 26.74 -18.96
N GLU A 80 -10.40 26.63 -19.97
CA GLU A 80 -10.96 27.76 -20.76
C GLU A 80 -9.95 28.72 -21.43
N ASN A 81 -8.69 28.32 -21.60
CA ASN A 81 -7.66 29.14 -22.26
C ASN A 81 -8.06 29.50 -23.71
N GLN A 82 -8.06 30.79 -24.03
CA GLN A 82 -8.37 31.39 -25.34
C GLN A 82 -7.17 31.33 -26.29
N GLY A 83 -6.60 30.13 -26.47
CA GLY A 83 -5.33 29.93 -27.14
C GLY A 83 -4.17 29.88 -26.14
N ARG A 84 -2.95 30.15 -26.61
CA ARG A 84 -1.73 30.06 -25.79
C ARG A 84 -1.41 31.34 -25.00
N ARG A 85 -2.26 32.38 -25.03
CA ARG A 85 -1.93 33.70 -24.44
C ARG A 85 -1.72 33.62 -22.93
N TYR A 86 -2.69 33.14 -22.16
CA TYR A 86 -2.61 33.02 -20.71
C TYR A 86 -1.33 32.27 -20.25
N ILE A 87 -1.16 31.02 -20.69
CA ILE A 87 -0.03 30.17 -20.31
C ILE A 87 1.32 30.68 -20.79
N ASN A 88 1.40 31.38 -21.92
CA ASN A 88 2.66 31.96 -22.38
C ASN A 88 3.04 33.19 -21.55
N ASN A 89 2.08 34.00 -21.13
CA ASN A 89 2.36 35.15 -20.26
C ASN A 89 2.89 34.67 -18.91
N ILE A 90 2.26 33.66 -18.30
CA ILE A 90 2.71 33.04 -17.04
C ILE A 90 4.13 32.47 -17.20
N ARG A 91 4.35 31.57 -18.17
CA ARG A 91 5.65 30.94 -18.41
C ARG A 91 6.75 31.98 -18.67
N ASN A 92 6.48 32.97 -19.51
CA ASN A 92 7.46 34.02 -19.83
C ASN A 92 7.75 34.93 -18.63
N TYR A 93 6.76 35.22 -17.78
CA TYR A 93 6.98 35.98 -16.56
C TYR A 93 7.85 35.21 -15.57
N LEU A 94 7.46 33.98 -15.21
CA LEU A 94 8.19 33.14 -14.24
C LEU A 94 9.65 32.95 -14.65
N ASN A 95 9.91 32.64 -15.93
CA ASN A 95 11.27 32.48 -16.48
C ASN A 95 12.09 33.77 -16.57
N ALA A 96 11.47 34.95 -16.40
CA ALA A 96 12.12 36.26 -16.42
C ALA A 96 12.31 36.86 -15.01
N THR A 97 11.85 36.20 -13.96
CA THR A 97 12.03 36.67 -12.58
C THR A 97 13.48 36.56 -12.14
N GLN A 98 13.98 37.58 -11.40
CA GLN A 98 15.39 37.66 -11.00
C GLN A 98 15.80 36.52 -10.06
N ASN A 99 14.88 36.07 -9.20
CA ASN A 99 15.04 34.92 -8.31
C ASN A 99 14.33 33.70 -8.93
N SER A 100 14.75 33.30 -10.14
CA SER A 100 14.09 32.29 -10.98
C SER A 100 13.70 31.02 -10.21
N LEU A 101 12.40 30.73 -10.15
CA LEU A 101 11.80 29.57 -9.48
C LEU A 101 11.98 28.24 -10.25
N GLY A 102 12.86 28.22 -11.25
CA GLY A 102 13.04 27.13 -12.21
C GLY A 102 12.70 27.54 -13.65
N TYR A 103 13.01 26.68 -14.62
CA TYR A 103 12.68 26.92 -16.03
C TYR A 103 11.35 26.26 -16.39
N TYR A 104 10.30 27.06 -16.51
CA TYR A 104 8.97 26.61 -16.90
C TYR A 104 8.88 26.39 -18.42
N ASN A 105 8.32 25.25 -18.81
CA ASN A 105 7.84 24.96 -20.16
C ASN A 105 6.32 24.75 -20.14
N ASN A 106 5.65 24.81 -21.31
CA ASN A 106 4.20 24.69 -21.38
C ASN A 106 3.69 23.95 -22.63
N ASN A 107 2.49 23.37 -22.48
CA ASN A 107 1.75 22.71 -23.56
C ASN A 107 0.25 23.06 -23.47
N TYR A 108 -0.46 22.93 -24.60
CA TYR A 108 -1.85 23.37 -24.76
C TYR A 108 -2.56 22.56 -25.84
N LEU A 109 -3.79 22.11 -25.53
CA LEU A 109 -4.68 21.48 -26.51
C LEU A 109 -6.16 21.68 -26.13
N GLY A 110 -7.00 21.96 -27.13
CA GLY A 110 -8.41 22.26 -26.91
C GLY A 110 -8.57 23.65 -26.27
N THR A 111 -8.99 23.68 -25.00
CA THR A 111 -8.98 24.87 -24.13
C THR A 111 -8.13 24.64 -22.87
N ASN A 112 -7.42 23.52 -22.80
CA ASN A 112 -6.67 23.09 -21.64
C ASN A 112 -5.18 23.39 -21.83
N GLY A 113 -4.50 23.73 -20.75
CA GLY A 113 -3.07 24.04 -20.74
C GLY A 113 -2.37 23.52 -19.50
N ILE A 114 -1.11 23.12 -19.66
CA ILE A 114 -0.23 22.67 -18.59
C ILE A 114 1.09 23.43 -18.68
N THR A 115 1.55 24.00 -17.57
CA THR A 115 2.84 24.70 -17.45
C THR A 115 3.60 24.09 -16.29
N SER A 116 4.85 23.68 -16.48
CA SER A 116 5.64 22.91 -15.51
C SER A 116 7.10 23.35 -15.51
N ARG A 117 7.73 23.43 -14.32
CA ARG A 117 9.19 23.63 -14.17
C ARG A 117 9.98 22.32 -14.05
N LEU A 118 9.28 21.19 -13.91
CA LEU A 118 9.88 19.88 -13.68
C LEU A 118 10.54 19.37 -14.97
N LYS A 119 11.53 18.48 -14.84
CA LYS A 119 12.11 17.76 -15.98
C LYS A 119 11.18 16.61 -16.38
N GLY A 120 10.86 16.51 -17.67
CA GLY A 120 9.88 15.55 -18.17
C GLY A 120 9.48 15.80 -19.62
N ILE A 121 8.47 15.08 -20.08
CA ILE A 121 7.96 15.11 -21.47
C ILE A 121 6.58 15.76 -21.48
N HIS A 122 6.39 16.79 -22.31
CA HIS A 122 5.08 17.35 -22.61
C HIS A 122 4.44 16.61 -23.79
N GLU A 123 3.23 16.10 -23.59
CA GLU A 123 2.45 15.35 -24.58
C GLU A 123 0.98 15.81 -24.55
N SER A 124 0.16 15.34 -25.48
CA SER A 124 -1.28 15.54 -25.42
C SER A 124 -2.07 14.38 -26.02
N ILE A 125 -3.13 13.93 -25.34
CA ILE A 125 -3.96 12.81 -25.76
C ILE A 125 -5.31 13.30 -26.34
N PRO A 126 -5.65 12.94 -27.60
CA PRO A 126 -7.03 12.94 -28.09
C PRO A 126 -7.81 11.79 -27.45
N MET A 127 -8.50 12.04 -26.34
CA MET A 127 -9.35 11.01 -25.73
C MET A 127 -10.67 10.81 -26.48
N MET A 128 -11.33 11.90 -26.88
CA MET A 128 -12.60 11.84 -27.60
C MET A 128 -12.69 12.92 -28.68
N PHE A 129 -12.80 12.49 -29.94
CA PHE A 129 -13.09 13.38 -31.07
C PHE A 129 -14.59 13.51 -31.32
N ASN A 130 -15.06 14.74 -31.55
CA ASN A 130 -16.39 15.06 -32.08
C ASN A 130 -17.52 14.38 -31.29
N LEU A 131 -17.64 14.74 -30.00
CA LEU A 131 -18.59 14.12 -29.06
C LEU A 131 -20.03 14.15 -29.59
N ARG A 132 -20.42 15.21 -30.32
CA ARG A 132 -21.69 15.30 -31.07
C ARG A 132 -21.96 14.09 -31.97
N ARG A 133 -20.96 13.64 -32.75
CA ARG A 133 -21.07 12.44 -33.61
C ARG A 133 -21.08 11.15 -32.77
N TYR A 134 -20.29 11.10 -31.70
CA TYR A 134 -20.23 9.93 -30.80
C TYR A 134 -21.54 9.70 -30.01
N LEU A 135 -22.24 10.78 -29.64
CA LEU A 135 -23.55 10.72 -28.99
C LEU A 135 -24.70 10.44 -29.97
N ASN A 136 -24.48 10.63 -31.28
CA ASN A 136 -25.51 10.69 -32.32
C ASN A 136 -26.60 11.76 -32.07
N GLU A 137 -26.30 12.76 -31.25
CA GLU A 137 -27.25 13.81 -30.85
C GLU A 137 -27.01 15.10 -31.67
N PRO A 138 -27.93 15.49 -32.58
CA PRO A 138 -27.71 16.65 -33.45
C PRO A 138 -27.67 17.97 -32.67
N HIS A 139 -28.17 18.01 -31.44
CA HIS A 139 -28.28 19.23 -30.61
C HIS A 139 -27.14 19.43 -29.60
N VAL A 140 -26.21 18.48 -29.46
CA VAL A 140 -25.00 18.68 -28.63
C VAL A 140 -23.95 19.45 -29.44
N LEU A 141 -23.28 20.41 -28.82
CA LEU A 141 -22.22 21.17 -29.50
C LEU A 141 -20.99 20.28 -29.77
N ARG A 142 -20.11 20.72 -30.69
CA ARG A 142 -18.85 20.02 -30.97
C ARG A 142 -17.87 20.19 -29.81
N HIS A 143 -17.99 19.36 -28.79
CA HIS A 143 -16.97 19.19 -27.75
C HIS A 143 -16.03 18.02 -28.09
N ASN A 144 -14.78 18.12 -27.64
CA ASN A 144 -13.77 17.05 -27.69
C ASN A 144 -13.18 16.91 -26.28
N LEU A 145 -12.82 15.70 -25.85
CA LEU A 145 -12.02 15.52 -24.64
C LEU A 145 -10.54 15.52 -25.01
N TRP A 146 -9.81 16.50 -24.48
CA TRP A 146 -8.38 16.72 -24.72
C TRP A 146 -7.64 16.79 -23.38
N LEU A 147 -6.64 15.92 -23.19
CA LEU A 147 -5.70 16.03 -22.08
C LEU A 147 -4.33 16.46 -22.62
N PRO A 148 -3.94 17.73 -22.50
CA PRO A 148 -2.52 18.06 -22.45
C PRO A 148 -1.94 17.51 -21.13
N GLN A 149 -0.84 16.77 -21.26
CA GLN A 149 -0.19 16.06 -20.16
C GLN A 149 1.31 16.41 -20.07
N PHE A 150 1.86 16.10 -18.91
CA PHE A 150 3.28 16.18 -18.61
C PHE A 150 3.69 14.92 -17.85
N ILE A 151 4.67 14.19 -18.36
CA ILE A 151 5.20 12.97 -17.73
C ILE A 151 6.52 13.34 -17.05
N THR A 152 6.60 13.24 -15.72
CA THR A 152 7.86 13.46 -14.99
C THR A 152 8.92 12.43 -15.41
N TYR A 153 10.19 12.81 -15.35
CA TYR A 153 11.26 11.80 -15.36
C TYR A 153 11.30 11.05 -14.02
N GLU A 154 11.85 9.84 -14.07
CA GLU A 154 12.18 9.04 -12.88
C GLU A 154 13.22 9.77 -12.01
N THR A 155 13.06 9.72 -10.69
CA THR A 155 14.04 10.16 -9.70
C THR A 155 14.28 9.04 -8.68
N ASP A 156 14.97 9.30 -7.57
CA ASP A 156 15.22 8.27 -6.56
C ASP A 156 14.03 8.11 -5.59
N GLN A 157 13.23 9.16 -5.38
CA GLN A 157 11.97 9.10 -4.62
C GLN A 157 10.70 9.21 -5.47
N LEU A 158 10.63 10.12 -6.45
CA LEU A 158 9.43 10.30 -7.28
C LEU A 158 9.43 9.38 -8.52
N PRO A 159 8.41 8.52 -8.71
CA PRO A 159 8.26 7.69 -9.90
C PRO A 159 7.79 8.49 -11.14
N PRO A 160 7.92 7.92 -12.37
CA PRO A 160 7.44 8.54 -13.60
C PRO A 160 5.92 8.74 -13.57
N THR A 161 5.49 9.99 -13.36
CA THR A 161 4.11 10.37 -13.04
C THR A 161 3.53 11.21 -14.18
N THR A 162 2.37 10.82 -14.69
CA THR A 162 1.65 11.52 -15.76
C THR A 162 0.64 12.50 -15.16
N ILE A 163 0.92 13.79 -15.25
CA ILE A 163 0.06 14.86 -14.73
C ILE A 163 -0.70 15.50 -15.90
N ALA A 164 -2.03 15.52 -15.83
CA ALA A 164 -2.89 15.98 -16.93
C ALA A 164 -3.90 17.06 -16.50
N SER A 165 -4.14 18.03 -17.39
CA SER A 165 -5.20 19.05 -17.22
C SER A 165 -6.49 18.61 -17.91
N VAL A 166 -7.58 18.46 -17.16
CA VAL A 166 -8.92 18.14 -17.71
C VAL A 166 -9.85 19.35 -17.72
N HIS A 167 -10.81 19.36 -18.65
CA HIS A 167 -12.03 20.15 -18.59
C HIS A 167 -13.16 19.25 -19.11
N LEU A 168 -14.11 18.89 -18.25
CA LEU A 168 -15.26 18.08 -18.62
C LEU A 168 -16.44 18.97 -19.06
N ASN A 169 -17.37 18.38 -19.79
CA ASN A 169 -18.38 19.15 -20.51
C ASN A 169 -19.45 19.75 -19.56
N HIS A 170 -19.44 21.08 -19.43
CA HIS A 170 -20.46 21.83 -18.69
C HIS A 170 -21.87 21.87 -19.34
N LEU A 171 -21.99 21.50 -20.62
CA LEU A 171 -23.11 21.94 -21.47
C LEU A 171 -24.49 21.56 -20.93
N VAL A 172 -25.19 22.59 -20.48
CA VAL A 172 -26.65 22.65 -20.44
C VAL A 172 -27.15 23.02 -21.84
N ASN A 173 -28.02 22.23 -22.45
CA ASN A 173 -28.85 22.65 -23.58
C ASN A 173 -30.29 22.89 -23.09
N PRO A 174 -30.70 24.15 -22.81
CA PRO A 174 -31.96 24.44 -22.12
C PRO A 174 -33.24 23.98 -22.83
N LYS A 175 -33.16 23.60 -24.12
CA LYS A 175 -34.30 23.03 -24.88
C LYS A 175 -34.29 21.51 -25.01
N ALA A 176 -33.16 20.86 -24.75
CA ALA A 176 -33.05 19.39 -24.79
C ALA A 176 -33.15 18.79 -23.38
N ASP A 177 -32.36 19.31 -22.43
CA ASP A 177 -32.24 18.75 -21.08
C ASP A 177 -33.59 18.68 -20.36
N TYR A 178 -34.42 19.71 -20.56
CA TYR A 178 -35.78 19.82 -20.02
C TYR A 178 -36.70 18.65 -20.41
N TYR A 179 -36.43 18.00 -21.55
CA TYR A 179 -37.16 16.82 -22.03
C TYR A 179 -36.40 15.50 -21.80
N TYR A 180 -35.09 15.53 -21.53
CA TYR A 180 -34.26 14.34 -21.36
C TYR A 180 -33.99 13.92 -19.90
N TRP A 181 -34.37 14.72 -18.88
CA TRP A 181 -34.51 14.25 -17.49
C TRP A 181 -35.43 13.02 -17.32
N PHE A 182 -36.23 12.68 -18.35
CA PHE A 182 -37.11 11.52 -18.36
C PHE A 182 -36.46 10.24 -18.96
N ASN A 183 -35.14 10.18 -19.15
CA ASN A 183 -34.42 8.98 -19.63
C ASN A 183 -33.03 8.85 -18.96
N GLU A 184 -32.35 7.73 -19.20
CA GLU A 184 -30.96 7.50 -18.77
C GLU A 184 -30.04 8.67 -19.16
N PRO A 185 -29.02 9.01 -18.34
CA PRO A 185 -28.14 10.13 -18.62
C PRO A 185 -27.30 9.86 -19.89
N LYS A 186 -27.78 10.40 -21.02
CA LYS A 186 -26.99 10.60 -22.24
C LYS A 186 -25.86 11.63 -22.07
N ASP A 187 -25.47 11.93 -20.83
CA ASP A 187 -24.57 13.02 -20.47
C ASP A 187 -23.19 12.82 -21.11
N ALA A 188 -22.62 13.93 -21.55
CA ALA A 188 -21.25 14.02 -22.01
C ALA A 188 -20.27 13.62 -20.91
N ARG A 189 -20.50 14.07 -19.66
CA ARG A 189 -19.57 13.85 -18.54
C ARG A 189 -19.47 12.40 -18.13
N VAL A 190 -20.58 11.68 -18.01
CA VAL A 190 -20.62 10.22 -17.79
C VAL A 190 -19.73 9.48 -18.80
N LYS A 191 -19.77 9.88 -20.08
CA LYS A 191 -18.96 9.26 -21.14
C LYS A 191 -17.49 9.70 -21.13
N GLN A 192 -17.20 10.93 -20.69
CA GLN A 192 -15.83 11.42 -20.49
C GLN A 192 -15.17 10.78 -19.25
N ALA A 193 -15.90 10.61 -18.14
CA ALA A 193 -15.44 9.88 -16.94
C ALA A 193 -15.09 8.42 -17.27
N LYS A 194 -15.94 7.72 -18.02
CA LYS A 194 -15.62 6.38 -18.53
C LYS A 194 -14.39 6.35 -19.44
N ALA A 195 -14.16 7.41 -20.21
CA ALA A 195 -12.95 7.53 -21.01
C ALA A 195 -11.69 7.76 -20.16
N LEU A 196 -11.79 8.47 -19.03
CA LEU A 196 -10.71 8.66 -18.05
C LEU A 196 -10.37 7.35 -17.33
N ASN A 197 -11.36 6.60 -16.85
CA ASN A 197 -11.16 5.26 -16.29
C ASN A 197 -10.45 4.32 -17.29
N LYS A 198 -10.98 4.25 -18.52
CA LYS A 198 -10.41 3.43 -19.61
C LYS A 198 -9.05 3.92 -20.12
N TRP A 199 -8.60 5.10 -19.69
CA TRP A 199 -7.25 5.59 -19.89
C TRP A 199 -6.35 5.12 -18.75
N ALA A 200 -6.74 5.34 -17.49
CA ALA A 200 -6.01 4.85 -16.30
C ALA A 200 -5.79 3.33 -16.31
N GLU A 201 -6.83 2.54 -16.66
CA GLU A 201 -6.81 1.07 -16.82
C GLU A 201 -5.73 0.51 -17.76
N LYS A 202 -5.03 1.37 -18.53
CA LYS A 202 -3.97 0.98 -19.47
C LYS A 202 -2.57 1.43 -19.06
N TYR A 203 -2.45 2.19 -17.98
CA TYR A 203 -1.21 2.86 -17.59
C TYR A 203 -0.67 2.24 -16.32
N ASN A 204 0.40 1.47 -16.47
CA ASN A 204 1.09 0.79 -15.36
C ASN A 204 1.98 1.75 -14.55
N ALA A 205 1.67 3.04 -14.52
CA ALA A 205 2.43 4.10 -13.86
C ALA A 205 1.49 5.19 -13.31
N PRO A 206 1.87 5.93 -12.26
CA PRO A 206 1.00 6.93 -11.63
C PRO A 206 0.46 7.98 -12.61
N ILE A 207 -0.85 8.22 -12.56
CA ILE A 207 -1.52 9.35 -13.20
C ILE A 207 -2.10 10.27 -12.11
N ILE A 208 -1.97 11.57 -12.32
CA ILE A 208 -2.71 12.60 -11.60
C ILE A 208 -3.50 13.43 -12.61
N VAL A 209 -4.78 13.64 -12.36
CA VAL A 209 -5.63 14.53 -13.16
C VAL A 209 -6.11 15.67 -12.29
N GLY A 210 -5.81 16.90 -12.68
CA GLY A 210 -6.40 18.09 -12.08
C GLY A 210 -7.17 18.89 -13.11
N GLY A 211 -8.24 19.56 -12.70
CA GLY A 211 -9.04 20.37 -13.62
C GLY A 211 -10.48 20.55 -13.20
N ASP A 212 -11.21 21.24 -14.07
CA ASP A 212 -12.65 21.45 -13.96
C ASP A 212 -13.39 20.20 -14.45
N PHE A 213 -13.86 19.38 -13.51
CA PHE A 213 -14.67 18.18 -13.78
C PHE A 213 -16.14 18.51 -14.05
N ASN A 214 -16.56 19.77 -13.88
CA ASN A 214 -17.94 20.23 -14.00
C ASN A 214 -18.97 19.39 -13.21
N ALA A 215 -18.50 18.69 -12.17
CA ALA A 215 -19.26 17.88 -11.25
C ALA A 215 -18.63 17.95 -9.85
N GLY A 216 -19.46 17.90 -8.80
CA GLY A 216 -19.01 17.69 -7.42
C GLY A 216 -18.89 16.22 -7.06
N ASP A 217 -18.09 15.99 -6.02
CA ASP A 217 -17.86 14.69 -5.38
C ASP A 217 -19.16 14.22 -4.70
N VAL A 218 -19.69 15.06 -3.82
CA VAL A 218 -20.96 14.83 -3.14
C VAL A 218 -22.13 15.19 -4.05
N SER A 219 -21.99 16.19 -4.93
CA SER A 219 -23.08 16.57 -5.82
C SER A 219 -22.69 17.10 -7.19
N GLU A 220 -23.20 16.44 -8.24
CA GLU A 220 -22.97 16.73 -9.67
C GLU A 220 -23.19 18.20 -10.09
N ARG A 221 -24.02 18.96 -9.35
CA ARG A 221 -24.28 20.41 -9.57
C ARG A 221 -24.44 21.21 -8.27
N GLY A 222 -24.00 20.66 -7.13
CA GLY A 222 -24.16 21.23 -5.79
C GLY A 222 -25.58 21.10 -5.21
N ILE A 223 -25.69 21.15 -3.88
CA ILE A 223 -26.96 20.96 -3.15
C ILE A 223 -27.69 22.31 -2.98
N PRO A 224 -28.94 22.48 -3.48
CA PRO A 224 -29.76 23.66 -3.22
C PRO A 224 -30.40 23.64 -1.82
N PHE A 225 -30.87 24.80 -1.34
CA PHE A 225 -31.53 24.96 -0.03
C PHE A 225 -32.77 24.06 0.19
N ASP A 226 -33.44 23.62 -0.88
CA ASP A 226 -34.67 22.82 -0.83
C ASP A 226 -34.42 21.30 -0.98
N GLN A 227 -33.19 20.82 -0.76
CA GLN A 227 -32.79 19.43 -0.98
C GLN A 227 -31.86 18.84 0.09
N THR A 228 -31.85 17.50 0.19
CA THR A 228 -30.89 16.71 0.97
C THR A 228 -30.04 15.82 0.04
N TYR A 229 -29.20 14.93 0.61
CA TYR A 229 -28.32 14.03 -0.16
C TYR A 229 -28.59 12.53 0.11
N PRO A 230 -28.57 11.67 -0.93
CA PRO A 230 -28.83 12.02 -2.32
C PRO A 230 -30.32 12.36 -2.50
N ALA A 231 -30.65 13.16 -3.49
CA ALA A 231 -32.03 13.33 -3.93
C ALA A 231 -32.61 11.95 -4.32
N ASP A 232 -33.89 11.75 -4.04
CA ASP A 232 -34.57 10.47 -4.28
C ASP A 232 -34.68 10.16 -5.79
N GLY A 233 -33.69 9.42 -6.28
CA GLY A 233 -33.57 8.98 -7.68
C GLY A 233 -34.67 8.03 -8.15
N SER A 234 -35.53 7.51 -7.25
CA SER A 234 -36.73 6.78 -7.67
C SER A 234 -37.79 7.71 -8.29
N ILE A 235 -37.76 9.01 -7.99
CA ILE A 235 -38.72 10.01 -8.46
C ILE A 235 -38.14 10.78 -9.66
N ARG A 236 -38.15 10.10 -10.82
CA ARG A 236 -37.83 10.66 -12.14
C ARG A 236 -38.58 11.99 -12.36
N GLY A 237 -37.85 13.10 -12.34
CA GLY A 237 -38.40 14.46 -12.53
C GLY A 237 -38.29 15.40 -11.33
N LYS A 238 -37.81 14.95 -10.16
CA LYS A 238 -37.25 15.86 -9.14
C LYS A 238 -35.88 16.39 -9.59
N LYS A 239 -35.41 17.48 -8.97
CA LYS A 239 -34.02 17.94 -9.10
C LYS A 239 -33.09 16.82 -8.62
N ASP A 240 -32.40 16.16 -9.54
CA ASP A 240 -31.40 15.15 -9.19
C ASP A 240 -30.04 15.81 -8.91
N ASN A 241 -29.43 15.42 -7.80
CA ASN A 241 -28.14 15.92 -7.33
C ASN A 241 -27.06 14.82 -7.21
N THR A 242 -27.38 13.59 -7.66
CA THR A 242 -26.53 12.39 -7.66
C THR A 242 -25.20 12.61 -8.39
N PRO A 243 -24.03 12.34 -7.77
CA PRO A 243 -22.70 12.59 -8.35
C PRO A 243 -22.25 11.51 -9.35
N TYR A 244 -23.01 11.32 -10.44
CA TYR A 244 -22.73 10.32 -11.48
C TYR A 244 -21.27 10.34 -11.99
N THR A 245 -20.70 11.54 -12.18
CA THR A 245 -19.33 11.69 -12.70
C THR A 245 -18.30 11.12 -11.74
N PHE A 246 -18.39 11.42 -10.44
CA PHE A 246 -17.44 10.92 -9.44
C PHE A 246 -17.72 9.47 -9.01
N ASN A 247 -18.98 9.03 -8.98
CA ASN A 247 -19.35 7.62 -8.83
C ASN A 247 -18.69 6.71 -9.89
N ILE A 248 -18.48 7.22 -11.11
CA ILE A 248 -17.72 6.54 -12.16
C ILE A 248 -16.22 6.65 -11.92
N LEU A 249 -15.69 7.88 -11.76
CA LEU A 249 -14.23 8.10 -11.64
C LEU A 249 -13.62 7.30 -10.48
N LYS A 250 -14.31 7.22 -9.34
CA LYS A 250 -13.86 6.52 -8.13
C LYS A 250 -13.55 5.04 -8.32
N LYS A 251 -14.04 4.40 -9.38
CA LYS A 251 -13.67 3.00 -9.69
C LYS A 251 -12.18 2.85 -10.04
N GLN A 252 -11.56 3.85 -10.69
CA GLN A 252 -10.15 3.84 -11.11
C GLN A 252 -9.28 4.96 -10.51
N PHE A 253 -9.88 5.87 -9.76
CA PHE A 253 -9.20 7.01 -9.14
C PHE A 253 -9.63 7.18 -7.67
N GLU A 254 -8.83 7.92 -6.90
CA GLU A 254 -9.18 8.48 -5.59
C GLU A 254 -8.97 10.00 -5.60
N LEU A 255 -9.74 10.74 -4.82
CA LEU A 255 -9.61 12.20 -4.66
C LEU A 255 -8.40 12.57 -3.80
N LEU A 256 -7.56 13.48 -4.32
CA LEU A 256 -6.53 14.15 -3.53
C LEU A 256 -7.14 15.43 -2.94
N GLN A 257 -7.59 15.36 -1.68
CA GLN A 257 -8.22 16.47 -0.95
C GLN A 257 -7.94 16.38 0.56
N THR A 258 -8.26 17.44 1.30
CA THR A 258 -8.21 17.49 2.77
C THR A 258 -9.62 17.54 3.37
N GLU A 259 -9.74 17.30 4.68
CA GLU A 259 -10.99 17.55 5.41
C GLU A 259 -11.47 19.00 5.34
N GLN A 260 -10.58 19.98 5.10
CA GLN A 260 -10.97 21.39 4.98
C GLN A 260 -11.60 21.71 3.62
N ASP A 261 -11.21 21.05 2.53
CA ASP A 261 -11.74 21.30 1.18
C ASP A 261 -12.68 20.20 0.65
N ARG A 262 -12.93 19.11 1.40
CA ARG A 262 -13.94 18.08 1.08
C ARG A 262 -15.34 18.70 0.91
N GLU A 263 -16.10 18.25 -0.09
CA GLU A 263 -17.49 18.68 -0.30
C GLU A 263 -18.41 18.15 0.84
N LEU A 264 -19.51 18.85 1.14
CA LEU A 264 -20.38 18.51 2.27
C LEU A 264 -21.82 18.21 1.83
N PHE A 265 -22.51 17.39 2.61
CA PHE A 265 -23.91 16.99 2.38
C PHE A 265 -24.95 18.08 2.72
N THR A 266 -24.64 19.35 2.43
CA THR A 266 -25.47 20.53 2.75
C THR A 266 -25.31 21.62 1.68
N HIS A 267 -26.24 22.58 1.62
CA HIS A 267 -26.05 23.77 0.79
C HIS A 267 -24.85 24.61 1.29
N HIS A 268 -23.90 24.88 0.40
CA HIS A 268 -22.67 25.60 0.73
C HIS A 268 -22.83 27.14 0.73
N PRO A 269 -22.39 27.84 1.82
CA PRO A 269 -22.27 29.29 1.83
C PRO A 269 -21.10 29.79 0.95
N ALA A 270 -21.08 31.08 0.65
CA ALA A 270 -20.07 31.67 -0.22
C ALA A 270 -18.69 31.77 0.43
N GLY A 271 -17.63 31.52 -0.36
CA GLY A 271 -16.25 31.70 0.07
C GLY A 271 -15.81 30.74 1.20
N ASN A 272 -16.40 29.56 1.28
CA ASN A 272 -16.26 28.61 2.38
C ASN A 272 -15.06 27.64 2.29
N GLU A 273 -14.06 27.95 1.46
CA GLU A 273 -12.85 27.12 1.24
C GLU A 273 -13.12 25.66 0.80
N ARG A 274 -14.32 25.38 0.27
CA ARG A 274 -14.72 24.08 -0.28
C ARG A 274 -15.29 24.18 -1.69
N THR A 275 -16.15 25.17 -1.95
CA THR A 275 -16.75 25.35 -3.27
C THR A 275 -15.87 26.19 -4.19
N THR A 276 -15.62 25.67 -5.39
CA THR A 276 -14.80 26.33 -6.41
C THR A 276 -15.66 27.14 -7.36
N TRP A 277 -16.92 26.75 -7.60
CA TRP A 277 -17.84 27.49 -8.46
C TRP A 277 -19.16 27.85 -7.75
N PRO A 278 -19.70 29.07 -7.96
CA PRO A 278 -19.01 30.24 -8.52
C PRO A 278 -18.02 30.83 -7.49
N SER A 279 -17.00 31.53 -7.98
CA SER A 279 -16.08 32.31 -7.14
C SER A 279 -16.82 33.37 -6.33
N ARG A 280 -16.24 33.77 -5.20
CA ARG A 280 -16.85 34.72 -4.25
C ARG A 280 -17.25 36.06 -4.88
N SER A 281 -16.63 36.46 -5.99
CA SER A 281 -16.94 37.71 -6.72
C SER A 281 -18.02 37.56 -7.81
N GLU A 282 -18.41 36.33 -8.13
CA GLU A 282 -19.29 35.98 -9.25
C GLU A 282 -20.59 35.26 -8.82
N GLU A 283 -20.94 35.25 -7.52
CA GLU A 283 -22.18 34.65 -6.97
C GLU A 283 -23.47 35.02 -7.73
N LYS A 284 -23.50 36.22 -8.32
CA LYS A 284 -24.56 36.70 -9.24
C LYS A 284 -24.90 35.71 -10.37
N LEU A 285 -23.97 34.85 -10.77
CA LEU A 285 -24.16 33.80 -11.77
C LEU A 285 -25.20 32.74 -11.36
N LEU A 286 -25.43 32.48 -10.07
CA LEU A 286 -26.46 31.53 -9.61
C LEU A 286 -27.87 31.90 -10.12
N SER A 287 -28.15 33.20 -10.27
CA SER A 287 -29.42 33.70 -10.83
C SER A 287 -29.63 33.33 -12.32
N ARG A 288 -28.51 33.14 -13.06
CA ARG A 288 -28.46 32.79 -14.48
C ARG A 288 -28.48 31.27 -14.68
N TYR A 289 -27.83 30.52 -13.79
CA TYR A 289 -27.66 29.07 -13.87
C TYR A 289 -28.51 28.34 -12.82
N LYS A 290 -29.84 28.52 -12.88
CA LYS A 290 -30.83 28.10 -11.86
C LYS A 290 -30.85 26.60 -11.46
N ASN A 291 -30.13 25.74 -12.18
CA ASN A 291 -30.00 24.30 -11.92
C ASN A 291 -28.70 23.94 -11.17
N TRP A 292 -27.91 24.94 -10.78
CA TRP A 292 -26.64 24.78 -10.06
C TRP A 292 -26.70 25.52 -8.72
N SER A 293 -26.10 24.93 -7.70
CA SER A 293 -25.81 25.56 -6.40
C SER A 293 -24.34 26.02 -6.36
N ARG A 294 -23.82 26.38 -5.17
CA ARG A 294 -22.36 26.40 -4.96
C ARG A 294 -21.85 24.97 -4.81
N VAL A 295 -20.72 24.66 -5.42
CA VAL A 295 -20.24 23.29 -5.65
C VAL A 295 -18.72 23.28 -5.83
N LYS A 296 -18.06 22.17 -5.52
CA LYS A 296 -16.65 21.92 -5.87
C LYS A 296 -16.60 21.29 -7.26
N LEU A 297 -16.12 22.00 -8.28
CA LEU A 297 -15.98 21.49 -9.65
C LEU A 297 -14.53 21.22 -10.04
N ASP A 298 -13.60 21.92 -9.39
CA ASP A 298 -12.18 21.82 -9.62
C ASP A 298 -11.59 20.88 -8.56
N HIS A 299 -10.96 19.80 -9.01
CA HIS A 299 -10.45 18.74 -8.14
C HIS A 299 -9.08 18.26 -8.60
N PHE A 300 -8.41 17.49 -7.74
CA PHE A 300 -7.32 16.59 -8.12
C PHE A 300 -7.72 15.14 -7.82
N ILE A 301 -7.37 14.23 -8.72
CA ILE A 301 -7.54 12.79 -8.53
C ILE A 301 -6.27 12.03 -8.93
N ALA A 302 -5.92 10.99 -8.17
CA ALA A 302 -4.81 10.08 -8.47
C ALA A 302 -5.34 8.72 -8.93
N SER A 303 -4.64 8.05 -9.85
CA SER A 303 -5.05 6.74 -10.38
C SER A 303 -4.66 5.59 -9.45
N ARG A 304 -5.58 4.65 -9.26
CA ARG A 304 -5.30 3.32 -8.73
C ARG A 304 -4.38 2.56 -9.69
N PRO A 305 -3.45 1.69 -9.23
CA PRO A 305 -3.18 1.28 -7.84
C PRO A 305 -2.27 2.26 -7.06
N PHE A 306 -1.94 3.42 -7.62
CA PHE A 306 -0.90 4.31 -7.09
C PHE A 306 -1.42 5.41 -6.17
N ALA A 307 -2.74 5.57 -6.05
CA ALA A 307 -3.35 6.69 -5.35
C ALA A 307 -3.08 6.69 -3.83
N LYS A 308 -3.18 5.53 -3.16
CA LYS A 308 -2.78 5.27 -1.76
C LYS A 308 -1.32 5.62 -1.41
N TRP A 309 -0.48 5.91 -2.41
CA TRP A 309 0.91 6.32 -2.23
C TRP A 309 1.12 7.84 -2.39
N TRP A 310 0.04 8.61 -2.55
CA TRP A 310 0.03 10.07 -2.55
C TRP A 310 -0.66 10.60 -1.30
N ALA A 311 0.08 11.33 -0.46
CA ALA A 311 -0.48 12.09 0.65
C ALA A 311 -0.61 13.58 0.26
N VAL A 312 -1.68 14.24 0.71
CA VAL A 312 -1.76 15.72 0.66
C VAL A 312 -0.97 16.28 1.84
N ASN A 313 0.02 17.11 1.56
CA ASN A 313 1.00 17.65 2.50
C ASN A 313 0.91 19.18 2.58
N ASN A 314 -0.29 19.72 2.80
CA ASN A 314 -0.50 21.17 2.86
C ASN A 314 -0.03 21.75 4.20
N ASP A 315 0.77 22.82 4.18
CA ASP A 315 0.93 23.71 5.32
C ASP A 315 -0.36 24.54 5.50
N GLU A 316 -1.02 24.41 6.66
CA GLU A 316 -2.25 25.13 7.01
C GLU A 316 -2.08 26.66 7.02
N ASN A 317 -0.84 27.15 7.12
CA ASN A 317 -0.50 28.58 7.12
C ASN A 317 -0.29 29.15 5.70
N ASP A 318 -0.21 28.29 4.68
CA ASP A 318 0.10 28.70 3.31
C ASP A 318 -1.17 29.11 2.54
N GLN A 319 -1.37 30.42 2.46
CA GLN A 319 -2.49 31.05 1.73
C GLN A 319 -2.55 30.73 0.21
N TYR A 320 -1.58 29.99 -0.34
CA TYR A 320 -1.55 29.53 -1.73
C TYR A 320 -1.87 28.02 -1.88
N LEU A 321 -2.33 27.37 -0.81
CA LEU A 321 -2.83 25.98 -0.78
C LEU A 321 -4.32 25.91 -0.36
N GLY A 322 -5.01 24.81 -0.71
CA GLY A 322 -6.45 24.61 -0.55
C GLY A 322 -7.28 25.23 -1.69
N VAL A 323 -8.58 25.51 -1.42
CA VAL A 323 -9.49 26.20 -2.34
C VAL A 323 -9.38 27.71 -2.13
N LEU A 324 -8.70 28.39 -3.04
CA LEU A 324 -8.19 29.74 -2.86
C LEU A 324 -9.31 30.79 -3.04
N ASN A 325 -9.90 31.21 -1.92
CA ASN A 325 -11.04 32.14 -1.87
C ASN A 325 -10.67 33.62 -1.61
N GLN A 326 -9.46 33.85 -1.07
CA GLN A 326 -8.92 35.15 -0.63
C GLN A 326 -7.71 35.56 -1.47
N THR A 327 -6.93 34.57 -1.90
CA THR A 327 -5.72 34.71 -2.73
C THR A 327 -6.09 34.75 -4.22
N GLY A 328 -5.39 35.55 -5.02
CA GLY A 328 -5.79 35.75 -6.42
C GLY A 328 -7.04 36.63 -6.59
N VAL A 329 -7.19 37.66 -5.74
CA VAL A 329 -8.29 38.62 -5.76
C VAL A 329 -7.76 40.03 -6.01
N ALA A 330 -8.36 40.75 -6.95
CA ALA A 330 -8.02 42.14 -7.27
C ALA A 330 -8.43 43.11 -6.14
N SER A 331 -7.84 44.31 -6.10
CA SER A 331 -8.15 45.34 -5.09
C SER A 331 -9.60 45.84 -5.10
N ASN A 332 -10.38 45.52 -6.12
CA ASN A 332 -11.82 45.78 -6.21
C ASN A 332 -12.69 44.56 -5.82
N GLY A 333 -12.10 43.52 -5.24
CA GLY A 333 -12.78 42.31 -4.78
C GLY A 333 -13.07 41.27 -5.88
N ILE A 334 -12.58 41.46 -7.12
CA ILE A 334 -12.82 40.53 -8.23
C ILE A 334 -11.77 39.41 -8.24
N SER A 335 -12.23 38.15 -8.15
CA SER A 335 -11.39 36.95 -8.26
C SER A 335 -10.80 36.78 -9.67
N LEU A 336 -9.66 36.10 -9.77
CA LEU A 336 -8.99 35.74 -11.02
C LEU A 336 -9.92 35.12 -12.07
N SER A 337 -10.97 34.40 -11.67
CA SER A 337 -11.95 33.72 -12.53
C SER A 337 -13.36 33.74 -11.90
N ASP A 338 -14.38 33.20 -12.59
CA ASP A 338 -15.64 32.75 -11.95
C ASP A 338 -15.51 31.37 -11.29
N HIS A 339 -14.34 30.74 -11.39
CA HIS A 339 -13.88 29.66 -10.50
C HIS A 339 -12.89 30.21 -9.44
N GLN A 340 -12.83 29.56 -8.28
CA GLN A 340 -11.69 29.64 -7.37
C GLN A 340 -10.61 28.66 -7.84
N ALA A 341 -9.35 28.99 -7.59
CA ALA A 341 -8.24 28.05 -7.82
C ALA A 341 -8.21 26.95 -6.74
N VAL A 342 -7.67 25.78 -7.08
CA VAL A 342 -7.41 24.69 -6.11
C VAL A 342 -5.94 24.28 -6.20
N ALA A 343 -5.27 24.24 -5.05
CA ALA A 343 -3.85 23.94 -4.96
C ALA A 343 -3.52 23.00 -3.81
N HIS A 344 -2.59 22.07 -4.04
CA HIS A 344 -2.09 21.18 -2.99
C HIS A 344 -0.59 20.95 -3.15
N SER A 345 0.13 20.94 -2.04
CA SER A 345 1.36 20.16 -1.93
C SER A 345 0.96 18.71 -1.76
N ILE A 346 1.55 17.81 -2.54
CA ILE A 346 1.35 16.36 -2.43
C ILE A 346 2.70 15.65 -2.39
N LYS A 347 2.82 14.63 -1.55
CA LYS A 347 4.06 13.88 -1.34
C LYS A 347 3.87 12.41 -1.65
N TRP A 348 4.84 11.83 -2.37
CA TRP A 348 4.93 10.38 -2.54
C TRP A 348 5.37 9.73 -1.23
N ILE A 349 4.51 8.88 -0.66
CA ILE A 349 4.74 8.13 0.57
C ILE A 349 4.84 6.61 0.33
N GLY A 350 4.82 6.20 -0.94
CA GLY A 350 4.98 4.81 -1.35
C GLY A 350 6.44 4.37 -1.48
N PRO A 351 6.68 3.07 -1.73
CA PRO A 351 8.00 2.55 -2.07
C PRO A 351 8.62 3.25 -3.30
N LYS A 352 9.94 3.12 -3.47
CA LYS A 352 10.62 3.56 -4.70
C LYS A 352 10.14 2.69 -5.86
N ILE A 353 9.55 3.29 -6.90
CA ILE A 353 9.06 2.58 -8.09
C ILE A 353 9.89 2.99 -9.31
N LYS A 354 10.65 2.04 -9.87
CA LYS A 354 11.55 2.25 -11.01
C LYS A 354 11.22 1.32 -12.17
N ARG A 355 11.41 1.79 -13.41
CA ARG A 355 11.04 1.04 -14.61
C ARG A 355 11.88 -0.24 -14.78
N TYR A 356 11.23 -1.40 -14.79
CA TYR A 356 11.89 -2.70 -14.99
C TYR A 356 11.93 -3.08 -16.48
N ASN A 357 10.85 -2.81 -17.23
CA ASN A 357 10.83 -2.91 -18.70
C ASN A 357 9.77 -1.96 -19.31
N SER A 358 9.34 -2.21 -20.55
CA SER A 358 8.33 -1.38 -21.23
C SER A 358 6.96 -1.36 -20.52
N THR A 359 6.57 -2.42 -19.82
CA THR A 359 5.24 -2.59 -19.21
C THR A 359 5.27 -2.87 -17.71
N LYS A 360 6.43 -3.14 -17.11
CA LYS A 360 6.58 -3.56 -15.72
C LYS A 360 7.54 -2.68 -14.92
N PHE A 361 7.37 -2.69 -13.60
CA PHE A 361 8.18 -1.92 -12.65
C PHE A 361 8.79 -2.78 -11.54
N SER A 362 9.88 -2.26 -10.98
CA SER A 362 10.50 -2.66 -9.72
C SER A 362 9.88 -1.83 -8.60
N VAL A 363 9.44 -2.49 -7.53
CA VAL A 363 9.01 -1.86 -6.28
C VAL A 363 10.10 -2.14 -5.24
N THR A 364 10.58 -1.11 -4.54
CA THR A 364 11.70 -1.25 -3.59
C THR A 364 11.40 -0.53 -2.28
N PHE A 365 11.57 -1.25 -1.19
CA PHE A 365 11.52 -0.74 0.18
C PHE A 365 12.94 -0.76 0.75
N ASP A 366 13.56 0.42 0.85
CA ASP A 366 14.89 0.60 1.42
C ASP A 366 14.80 1.13 2.87
N PHE A 367 15.69 0.66 3.74
CA PHE A 367 15.79 1.12 5.13
C PHE A 367 15.97 2.63 5.28
N GLU A 368 16.65 3.28 4.32
CA GLU A 368 16.81 4.75 4.25
C GLU A 368 15.47 5.51 4.20
N GLN A 369 14.41 4.88 3.68
CA GLN A 369 13.10 5.49 3.50
C GLN A 369 12.10 5.07 4.59
N PHE A 370 12.11 3.79 5.00
CA PHE A 370 11.11 3.21 5.91
C PHE A 370 11.61 3.00 7.35
N GLY A 371 12.92 2.89 7.55
CA GLY A 371 13.52 2.53 8.83
C GLY A 371 12.99 1.19 9.38
N TYR A 372 12.87 1.11 10.70
CA TYR A 372 12.33 -0.05 11.44
C TYR A 372 10.80 -0.07 11.57
N ALA A 373 10.08 0.92 11.04
CA ALA A 373 8.63 0.99 11.21
C ALA A 373 7.94 -0.08 10.34
N PRO A 374 6.99 -0.87 10.87
CA PRO A 374 6.22 -1.80 10.05
C PRO A 374 5.46 -1.05 8.96
N TYR A 375 5.63 -1.47 7.70
CA TYR A 375 4.86 -0.95 6.58
C TYR A 375 3.95 -2.04 6.00
N ASN A 376 2.65 -1.79 6.00
CA ASN A 376 1.64 -2.70 5.46
C ASN A 376 1.59 -2.58 3.93
N PHE A 377 2.12 -3.57 3.21
CA PHE A 377 2.10 -3.59 1.75
C PHE A 377 0.92 -4.43 1.23
N THR A 378 -0.25 -3.81 1.13
CA THR A 378 -1.53 -4.45 0.79
C THR A 378 -2.04 -4.11 -0.61
N ARG A 379 -2.83 -5.00 -1.24
CA ARG A 379 -3.67 -4.61 -2.39
C ARG A 379 -4.85 -3.74 -1.97
N ASN A 380 -5.36 -3.92 -0.75
CA ASN A 380 -6.38 -3.05 -0.18
C ASN A 380 -5.83 -1.62 -0.03
N ASN A 381 -6.46 -0.64 -0.69
CA ASN A 381 -6.03 0.76 -0.70
C ASN A 381 -6.43 1.57 0.54
N GLN A 382 -7.38 1.06 1.35
CA GLN A 382 -7.91 1.73 2.55
C GLN A 382 -8.42 3.17 2.30
N ARG A 383 -8.90 3.45 1.08
CA ARG A 383 -9.37 4.78 0.65
C ARG A 383 -10.42 5.38 1.59
N ASP A 384 -10.36 6.70 1.74
CA ASP A 384 -11.26 7.49 2.59
C ASP A 384 -12.16 8.45 1.77
N ASP A 385 -12.09 8.41 0.44
CA ASP A 385 -12.77 9.39 -0.41
C ASP A 385 -14.24 9.05 -0.71
N ILE A 386 -14.65 7.78 -0.59
CA ILE A 386 -15.94 7.28 -1.07
C ILE A 386 -16.95 7.00 0.04
N TYR A 387 -18.19 7.45 -0.17
CA TYR A 387 -19.32 7.23 0.74
C TYR A 387 -20.19 6.04 0.34
N ILE A 388 -20.90 5.42 1.29
CA ILE A 388 -21.82 4.29 1.02
C ILE A 388 -22.91 4.68 -0.01
N GLY A 389 -23.39 5.93 0.01
CA GLY A 389 -24.33 6.47 -0.97
C GLY A 389 -23.77 6.69 -2.39
N GLN A 390 -22.45 6.56 -2.58
CA GLN A 390 -21.77 6.66 -3.89
C GLN A 390 -21.47 5.27 -4.50
N LEU A 391 -21.72 4.16 -3.78
CA LEU A 391 -21.52 2.81 -4.29
C LEU A 391 -22.50 2.53 -5.43
N ALA A 392 -21.96 2.58 -6.65
CA ALA A 392 -22.73 2.73 -7.88
C ALA A 392 -22.41 1.68 -8.95
N ASP A 393 -23.31 1.56 -9.92
CA ASP A 393 -23.14 0.72 -11.10
C ASP A 393 -22.14 1.32 -12.11
N LYS A 394 -22.00 0.65 -13.26
CA LYS A 394 -21.15 1.11 -14.39
C LYS A 394 -21.61 2.41 -15.06
N GLU A 395 -22.81 2.91 -14.79
CA GLU A 395 -23.37 4.17 -15.30
C GLU A 395 -23.31 5.30 -14.25
N GLY A 396 -22.81 5.01 -13.04
CA GLY A 396 -22.74 5.95 -11.92
C GLY A 396 -24.01 6.03 -11.07
N VAL A 397 -24.98 5.15 -11.28
CA VAL A 397 -26.25 5.10 -10.54
C VAL A 397 -26.04 4.40 -9.18
N PRO A 398 -26.33 5.03 -8.03
CA PRO A 398 -26.19 4.41 -6.72
C PRO A 398 -27.04 3.14 -6.54
N ILE A 399 -26.40 2.03 -6.21
CA ILE A 399 -27.04 0.73 -5.99
C ILE A 399 -27.72 0.66 -4.61
N LEU A 400 -27.25 1.46 -3.65
CA LEU A 400 -27.71 1.48 -2.25
C LEU A 400 -28.59 2.71 -1.91
N HIS A 401 -29.25 3.29 -2.92
CA HIS A 401 -30.08 4.51 -2.77
C HIS A 401 -31.21 4.37 -1.73
N GLN A 402 -31.71 3.15 -1.52
CA GLN A 402 -32.75 2.78 -0.56
C GLN A 402 -32.32 2.81 0.91
N LEU A 403 -31.02 2.92 1.21
CA LEU A 403 -30.55 3.05 2.59
C LEU A 403 -30.97 4.39 3.22
N PRO A 404 -31.07 4.46 4.57
CA PRO A 404 -31.23 5.72 5.30
C PRO A 404 -30.20 6.80 4.94
N GLU A 405 -30.57 8.07 5.10
CA GLU A 405 -29.72 9.21 4.73
C GLU A 405 -28.44 9.30 5.59
N ASP A 406 -28.52 8.96 6.88
CA ASP A 406 -27.38 8.86 7.79
C ASP A 406 -26.39 7.76 7.36
N GLN A 407 -26.88 6.58 6.95
CA GLN A 407 -26.04 5.49 6.47
C GLN A 407 -25.36 5.82 5.14
N LYS A 408 -26.08 6.45 4.20
CA LYS A 408 -25.51 6.85 2.90
C LYS A 408 -24.39 7.90 3.00
N LYS A 409 -24.32 8.64 4.11
CA LYS A 409 -23.30 9.65 4.40
C LYS A 409 -22.08 9.13 5.17
N GLN A 410 -22.05 7.84 5.53
CA GLN A 410 -20.88 7.21 6.12
C GLN A 410 -19.85 6.88 5.02
N LEU A 411 -18.56 7.01 5.33
CA LEU A 411 -17.48 6.56 4.46
C LEU A 411 -17.51 5.03 4.33
N PHE A 412 -17.43 4.52 3.11
CA PHE A 412 -17.37 3.09 2.86
C PHE A 412 -16.02 2.54 3.33
N GLN A 413 -16.05 1.67 4.33
CA GLN A 413 -14.86 1.06 4.89
C GLN A 413 -14.41 -0.12 4.01
N CYS A 414 -13.14 -0.14 3.63
CA CYS A 414 -12.53 -1.24 2.87
C CYS A 414 -12.32 -2.55 3.67
N SER A 415 -12.92 -2.64 4.86
CA SER A 415 -13.04 -3.84 5.69
C SER A 415 -14.43 -3.81 6.35
N THR A 416 -15.29 -4.78 6.03
CA THR A 416 -16.64 -4.86 6.63
C THR A 416 -17.25 -6.25 6.52
N ASP A 417 -17.81 -6.72 7.64
CA ASP A 417 -18.56 -7.98 7.75
C ASP A 417 -19.99 -7.87 7.18
N THR A 418 -20.40 -6.69 6.72
CA THR A 418 -21.75 -6.43 6.21
C THR A 418 -21.91 -7.01 4.80
N PRO A 419 -22.66 -8.11 4.58
CA PRO A 419 -22.56 -8.86 3.31
C PRO A 419 -23.02 -8.10 2.05
N THR A 420 -23.84 -7.07 2.23
CA THR A 420 -24.27 -6.16 1.15
C THR A 420 -23.23 -5.11 0.77
N LEU A 421 -22.19 -4.93 1.60
CA LEU A 421 -21.08 -4.00 1.39
C LEU A 421 -19.79 -4.74 0.98
N SER A 422 -19.55 -5.94 1.51
CA SER A 422 -18.33 -6.72 1.23
C SER A 422 -18.15 -7.02 -0.28
N SER A 423 -19.24 -7.11 -1.04
CA SER A 423 -19.23 -7.27 -2.51
C SER A 423 -18.57 -6.11 -3.27
N PHE A 424 -18.51 -4.91 -2.69
CA PHE A 424 -17.92 -3.72 -3.32
C PHE A 424 -16.42 -3.55 -3.03
N ILE A 425 -15.86 -4.27 -2.04
CA ILE A 425 -14.44 -4.17 -1.67
C ILE A 425 -13.54 -4.49 -2.87
N ASN A 426 -13.87 -5.53 -3.63
CA ASN A 426 -13.12 -5.93 -4.83
C ASN A 426 -13.20 -4.90 -5.98
N GLU A 427 -14.22 -4.05 -6.04
CA GLU A 427 -14.34 -3.04 -7.09
C GLU A 427 -13.63 -1.73 -6.71
N TYR A 428 -13.80 -1.24 -5.48
CA TYR A 428 -13.32 0.09 -5.07
C TYR A 428 -12.03 0.08 -4.25
N CYS A 429 -11.69 -1.04 -3.58
CA CYS A 429 -10.60 -1.10 -2.60
C CYS A 429 -9.42 -2.00 -3.00
N ILE A 430 -9.66 -3.15 -3.66
CA ILE A 430 -8.58 -4.08 -4.04
C ILE A 430 -7.92 -3.63 -5.35
N ASP A 431 -6.64 -3.27 -5.26
CA ASP A 431 -5.83 -2.75 -6.35
C ASP A 431 -5.15 -3.83 -7.21
N ASP A 432 -4.96 -3.53 -8.50
CA ASP A 432 -4.25 -4.42 -9.42
C ASP A 432 -2.72 -4.22 -9.35
N HIS A 433 -2.03 -5.05 -8.56
CA HIS A 433 -0.57 -5.04 -8.44
C HIS A 433 0.16 -5.75 -9.62
N ARG A 434 -0.53 -6.18 -10.68
CA ARG A 434 0.12 -6.87 -11.84
C ARG A 434 1.05 -5.96 -12.67
N PHE A 435 1.19 -4.68 -12.34
CA PHE A 435 2.27 -3.84 -12.90
C PHE A 435 3.67 -4.21 -12.40
N ILE A 436 3.77 -4.94 -11.27
CA ILE A 436 5.03 -5.33 -10.63
C ILE A 436 5.68 -6.50 -11.38
N ALA A 437 7.00 -6.44 -11.57
CA ALA A 437 7.85 -7.58 -11.97
C ALA A 437 8.89 -7.96 -10.90
N GLN A 438 9.26 -7.04 -10.00
CA GLN A 438 10.01 -7.42 -8.80
C GLN A 438 9.61 -6.55 -7.61
N THR A 439 9.61 -7.15 -6.42
CA THR A 439 9.59 -6.43 -5.15
C THR A 439 10.88 -6.74 -4.40
N ARG A 440 11.64 -5.70 -4.02
CA ARG A 440 12.86 -5.82 -3.21
C ARG A 440 12.66 -5.17 -1.85
N LEU A 441 12.99 -5.91 -0.80
CA LEU A 441 13.13 -5.41 0.57
C LEU A 441 14.64 -5.34 0.86
N ASN A 442 15.15 -4.21 1.33
CA ASN A 442 16.59 -3.97 1.43
C ASN A 442 16.99 -3.17 2.69
N GLY A 443 17.94 -3.72 3.45
CA GLY A 443 18.27 -3.25 4.80
C GLY A 443 17.27 -3.78 5.82
N GLU A 444 17.35 -3.31 7.07
CA GLU A 444 16.54 -3.78 8.21
C GLU A 444 15.08 -3.27 8.19
N VAL A 445 14.44 -3.26 7.01
CA VAL A 445 13.02 -2.92 6.82
C VAL A 445 12.11 -4.04 7.31
N LEU A 446 10.94 -3.66 7.81
CA LEU A 446 9.86 -4.57 8.20
C LEU A 446 8.63 -4.31 7.32
N ILE A 447 8.37 -5.21 6.37
CA ILE A 447 7.18 -5.15 5.52
C ILE A 447 6.21 -6.24 5.93
N THR A 448 4.98 -5.83 6.25
CA THR A 448 3.88 -6.71 6.67
C THR A 448 2.92 -6.93 5.50
N VAL A 449 2.51 -8.18 5.27
CA VAL A 449 1.58 -8.55 4.19
C VAL A 449 0.49 -9.52 4.65
N ASP A 450 -0.63 -9.48 3.93
CA ASP A 450 -1.85 -10.28 4.10
C ASP A 450 -2.03 -11.35 2.99
N GLU A 451 -1.40 -11.18 1.82
CA GLU A 451 -1.53 -12.10 0.69
C GLU A 451 -0.32 -12.12 -0.26
N GLN A 452 -0.16 -13.17 -1.08
CA GLN A 452 0.94 -13.27 -2.04
C GLN A 452 0.77 -12.37 -3.28
N ASP A 453 -0.44 -11.92 -3.57
CA ASP A 453 -0.77 -11.15 -4.78
C ASP A 453 -0.24 -9.71 -4.74
N VAL A 454 0.09 -9.18 -3.56
CA VAL A 454 0.67 -7.83 -3.38
C VAL A 454 1.97 -7.68 -4.18
N PHE A 455 2.71 -8.77 -4.37
CA PHE A 455 3.99 -8.82 -5.09
C PHE A 455 3.85 -8.91 -6.62
N GLY A 456 2.62 -8.86 -7.17
CA GLY A 456 2.33 -8.94 -8.61
C GLY A 456 1.91 -10.34 -9.10
N ASP A 457 2.03 -10.59 -10.40
CA ASP A 457 1.71 -11.91 -10.99
C ASP A 457 2.83 -12.95 -10.80
N ASN A 458 2.55 -14.20 -11.16
CA ASN A 458 3.44 -15.34 -10.88
C ASN A 458 4.79 -15.32 -11.61
N ASN A 459 4.99 -14.42 -12.58
CA ASN A 459 6.30 -14.18 -13.22
C ASN A 459 7.14 -13.16 -12.46
N ALA A 460 6.60 -12.53 -11.41
CA ALA A 460 7.34 -11.59 -10.58
C ALA A 460 8.30 -12.31 -9.62
N GLN A 461 9.30 -11.57 -9.13
CA GLN A 461 10.24 -12.03 -8.11
C GLN A 461 10.14 -11.22 -6.82
N ILE A 462 10.29 -11.90 -5.68
CA ILE A 462 10.44 -11.30 -4.35
C ILE A 462 11.91 -11.42 -3.98
N ILE A 463 12.50 -10.33 -3.50
CA ILE A 463 13.91 -10.29 -3.08
C ILE A 463 13.97 -9.74 -1.66
N LEU A 464 14.52 -10.52 -0.73
CA LEU A 464 14.93 -10.03 0.59
C LEU A 464 16.44 -9.81 0.56
N SER A 465 16.91 -8.68 1.08
CA SER A 465 18.33 -8.34 1.05
C SER A 465 18.80 -7.57 2.28
N ASN A 466 19.98 -7.93 2.79
CA ASN A 466 20.69 -7.22 3.86
C ASN A 466 19.88 -7.02 5.16
N GLY A 467 19.29 -8.09 5.71
CA GLY A 467 18.56 -8.06 6.99
C GLY A 467 17.07 -7.71 6.89
N ALA A 468 16.50 -7.76 5.70
CA ALA A 468 15.09 -7.42 5.48
C ALA A 468 14.13 -8.44 6.10
N THR A 469 13.07 -7.96 6.74
CA THR A 469 12.00 -8.78 7.33
C THR A 469 10.72 -8.69 6.51
N LEU A 470 10.22 -9.84 6.07
CA LEU A 470 8.88 -10.04 5.55
C LEU A 470 8.02 -10.70 6.64
N GLN A 471 7.05 -9.96 7.19
CA GLN A 471 6.09 -10.48 8.17
C GLN A 471 4.77 -10.87 7.50
N LEU A 472 4.26 -12.05 7.84
CA LEU A 472 2.97 -12.56 7.42
C LEU A 472 2.03 -12.53 8.64
N THR A 473 1.00 -11.66 8.60
CA THR A 473 0.04 -11.48 9.71
C THR A 473 -1.36 -11.98 9.42
N GLN A 474 -1.69 -12.16 8.14
CA GLN A 474 -2.92 -12.80 7.66
C GLN A 474 -2.57 -13.66 6.45
N GLY A 475 -3.48 -14.56 6.06
CA GLY A 475 -3.33 -15.39 4.86
C GLY A 475 -4.64 -15.52 4.10
N ALA A 476 -4.62 -16.28 3.01
CA ALA A 476 -5.82 -16.60 2.25
C ALA A 476 -6.72 -17.58 3.05
N ASN A 477 -7.81 -18.04 2.42
CA ASN A 477 -8.70 -19.07 3.00
C ASN A 477 -7.87 -20.22 3.61
N ASN A 478 -8.19 -20.57 4.87
CA ASN A 478 -7.46 -21.54 5.72
C ASN A 478 -6.11 -21.06 6.28
N ASN A 479 -5.83 -19.75 6.31
CA ASN A 479 -4.60 -19.14 6.84
C ASN A 479 -3.31 -19.50 6.07
N GLU A 480 -3.42 -19.88 4.81
CA GLU A 480 -2.28 -20.26 3.98
C GLU A 480 -1.80 -19.13 3.06
N ILE A 481 -0.49 -19.04 2.83
CA ILE A 481 0.12 -18.19 1.80
C ILE A 481 1.08 -19.04 0.96
N THR A 482 0.73 -19.30 -0.31
CA THR A 482 1.65 -19.98 -1.24
C THR A 482 2.32 -18.96 -2.17
N PHE A 483 3.65 -18.91 -2.14
CA PHE A 483 4.44 -18.00 -2.97
C PHE A 483 4.66 -18.58 -4.37
N TYR A 484 3.73 -18.32 -5.29
CA TYR A 484 3.85 -18.67 -6.72
C TYR A 484 4.76 -17.70 -7.49
N LYS A 485 5.94 -17.39 -6.92
CA LYS A 485 6.88 -16.38 -7.42
C LYS A 485 8.32 -16.88 -7.26
N LYS A 486 9.27 -16.31 -8.00
CA LYS A 486 10.69 -16.56 -7.70
C LYS A 486 11.04 -15.84 -6.40
N PHE A 487 11.70 -16.53 -5.47
CA PHE A 487 12.18 -15.93 -4.23
C PHE A 487 13.71 -15.86 -4.24
N LEU A 488 14.24 -14.70 -3.86
CA LEU A 488 15.68 -14.44 -3.77
C LEU A 488 16.05 -13.94 -2.38
N ILE A 489 17.11 -14.49 -1.80
CA ILE A 489 17.64 -14.12 -0.48
C ILE A 489 19.10 -13.71 -0.66
N GLU A 490 19.40 -12.42 -0.51
CA GLU A 490 20.68 -11.83 -0.93
C GLU A 490 21.42 -11.16 0.23
N GLY A 491 22.75 -11.22 0.19
CA GLY A 491 23.65 -10.39 1.00
C GLY A 491 23.97 -10.90 2.41
N ASN A 492 24.98 -10.29 3.03
CA ASN A 492 25.72 -10.80 4.20
C ASN A 492 24.99 -10.63 5.55
N THR A 493 23.68 -10.42 5.57
CA THR A 493 22.90 -10.22 6.80
C THR A 493 21.59 -10.97 6.66
N ALA A 494 21.39 -11.96 7.55
CA ALA A 494 20.32 -12.92 7.46
C ALA A 494 18.94 -12.23 7.38
N ASN A 495 18.19 -12.56 6.33
CA ASN A 495 16.87 -11.99 6.06
C ASN A 495 15.80 -12.81 6.79
N VAL A 496 14.70 -12.20 7.20
CA VAL A 496 13.69 -12.86 8.03
C VAL A 496 12.39 -13.07 7.25
N ILE A 497 11.83 -14.28 7.32
CA ILE A 497 10.40 -14.53 7.09
C ILE A 497 9.75 -14.82 8.44
N ASP A 498 8.92 -13.88 8.90
CA ASP A 498 8.21 -13.96 10.17
C ASP A 498 6.76 -14.37 9.92
N ILE A 499 6.27 -15.35 10.67
CA ILE A 499 5.01 -16.04 10.37
C ILE A 499 4.20 -16.19 11.65
N ASP A 500 3.09 -15.45 11.73
CA ASP A 500 2.18 -15.47 12.88
C ASP A 500 1.63 -16.88 13.19
N GLU A 501 1.27 -17.11 14.45
CA GLU A 501 1.05 -18.44 15.07
C GLU A 501 0.05 -19.36 14.35
N HIS A 502 -0.90 -18.80 13.60
CA HIS A 502 -1.94 -19.55 12.91
C HIS A 502 -1.71 -19.72 11.40
N LEU A 503 -0.60 -19.22 10.85
CA LEU A 503 -0.35 -19.18 9.41
C LEU A 503 0.58 -20.30 8.92
N ILE A 504 0.42 -20.65 7.63
CA ILE A 504 1.32 -21.55 6.91
C ILE A 504 1.79 -20.86 5.61
N ALA A 505 3.07 -20.51 5.53
CA ALA A 505 3.70 -20.15 4.27
C ALA A 505 4.15 -21.39 3.50
N THR A 506 4.01 -21.39 2.18
CA THR A 506 4.47 -22.49 1.31
C THR A 506 5.30 -21.96 0.14
N PHE A 507 6.50 -22.54 -0.02
CA PHE A 507 7.28 -22.47 -1.26
C PHE A 507 6.95 -23.70 -2.13
N PRO A 508 6.17 -23.55 -3.21
CA PRO A 508 5.67 -24.68 -4.01
C PRO A 508 6.76 -25.27 -4.92
N GLU A 509 6.63 -26.55 -5.26
CA GLU A 509 7.61 -27.34 -6.02
C GLU A 509 8.15 -26.63 -7.26
N SER A 510 7.26 -26.06 -8.07
CA SER A 510 7.58 -25.46 -9.37
C SER A 510 8.27 -24.09 -9.31
N HIS A 511 8.55 -23.55 -8.12
CA HIS A 511 9.17 -22.24 -7.90
C HIS A 511 10.51 -22.39 -7.16
N SER A 512 11.42 -21.42 -7.30
CA SER A 512 12.79 -21.52 -6.77
C SER A 512 13.03 -20.50 -5.67
N VAL A 513 13.77 -20.91 -4.65
CA VAL A 513 14.23 -20.08 -3.53
C VAL A 513 15.74 -20.20 -3.48
N GLN A 514 16.44 -19.11 -3.84
CA GLN A 514 17.86 -19.12 -4.18
C GLN A 514 18.55 -17.84 -3.69
N GLY A 515 19.86 -17.85 -3.57
CA GLY A 515 20.65 -16.65 -3.35
C GLY A 515 21.97 -16.93 -2.65
N ASP A 516 22.55 -15.89 -2.06
CA ASP A 516 23.84 -15.92 -1.36
C ASP A 516 23.77 -15.45 0.10
N GLY A 517 22.59 -15.06 0.59
CA GLY A 517 22.34 -14.71 1.99
C GLY A 517 21.45 -15.72 2.72
N ASP A 518 21.54 -15.74 4.04
CA ASP A 518 20.76 -16.64 4.91
C ASP A 518 19.28 -16.22 5.02
N LEU A 519 18.41 -17.21 5.25
CA LEU A 519 17.00 -17.02 5.66
C LEU A 519 16.78 -17.43 7.12
N VAL A 520 16.12 -16.58 7.90
CA VAL A 520 15.58 -16.92 9.22
C VAL A 520 14.07 -17.14 9.12
N LYS A 521 13.59 -18.29 9.58
CA LYS A 521 12.17 -18.52 9.87
C LYS A 521 11.87 -18.12 11.32
N ASN A 522 11.11 -17.04 11.50
CA ASN A 522 10.63 -16.55 12.80
C ASN A 522 9.10 -16.69 12.94
N GLY A 523 8.54 -16.33 14.11
CA GLY A 523 7.12 -16.46 14.42
C GLY A 523 6.69 -17.91 14.65
N GLN A 524 5.53 -18.15 15.29
CA GLN A 524 5.13 -19.51 15.68
C GLN A 524 4.47 -20.32 14.56
N GLY A 525 4.08 -19.70 13.44
CA GLY A 525 3.51 -20.40 12.29
C GLY A 525 4.52 -21.29 11.55
N HIS A 526 4.09 -21.90 10.46
CA HIS A 526 4.88 -22.88 9.70
C HIS A 526 5.41 -22.33 8.37
N LEU A 527 6.60 -22.78 7.95
CA LEU A 527 7.12 -22.62 6.59
C LEU A 527 7.28 -23.98 5.92
N VAL A 528 6.57 -24.21 4.82
CA VAL A 528 6.58 -25.46 4.05
C VAL A 528 7.45 -25.31 2.81
N ILE A 529 8.46 -26.17 2.69
CA ILE A 529 9.41 -26.23 1.58
C ILE A 529 9.06 -27.45 0.74
N ASN A 530 8.25 -27.22 -0.29
CA ASN A 530 7.98 -28.20 -1.36
C ASN A 530 8.90 -27.96 -2.58
N SER A 531 9.60 -26.82 -2.64
CA SER A 531 10.50 -26.45 -3.75
C SER A 531 11.62 -27.49 -3.97
N ASN A 532 11.74 -28.00 -5.19
CA ASN A 532 12.84 -28.89 -5.62
C ASN A 532 14.07 -28.11 -6.16
N ARG A 533 14.12 -26.79 -5.90
CA ARG A 533 15.23 -25.89 -6.21
C ARG A 533 15.39 -24.89 -5.06
N TYR A 534 15.40 -25.42 -3.84
CA TYR A 534 15.67 -24.70 -2.62
C TYR A 534 17.18 -24.75 -2.34
N SER A 535 17.84 -23.59 -2.27
CA SER A 535 19.28 -23.48 -2.07
C SER A 535 19.65 -22.21 -1.29
N VAL A 536 19.11 -22.11 -0.07
CA VAL A 536 19.35 -21.00 0.86
C VAL A 536 19.49 -21.58 2.26
N ASP A 537 20.57 -21.23 2.96
CA ASP A 537 20.80 -21.69 4.32
C ASP A 537 19.74 -21.11 5.27
N THR A 538 19.15 -21.97 6.09
CA THR A 538 17.94 -21.67 6.86
C THR A 538 18.16 -21.81 8.35
N ILE A 539 17.87 -20.75 9.10
CA ILE A 539 17.83 -20.75 10.57
C ILE A 539 16.36 -20.79 11.01
N VAL A 540 15.93 -21.86 11.67
CA VAL A 540 14.58 -21.99 12.24
C VAL A 540 14.63 -21.49 13.68
N ARG A 541 14.11 -20.29 13.92
CA ARG A 541 14.11 -19.61 15.23
C ARG A 541 12.86 -19.89 16.07
N ASN A 542 11.70 -19.95 15.42
CA ASN A 542 10.40 -20.16 16.05
C ASN A 542 9.47 -20.93 15.12
N GLY A 543 8.43 -21.56 15.70
CA GLY A 543 7.50 -22.40 14.95
C GLY A 543 8.18 -23.61 14.32
N ALA A 544 7.85 -23.90 13.05
CA ALA A 544 8.49 -25.00 12.33
C ALA A 544 8.82 -24.72 10.85
N VAL A 545 9.81 -25.44 10.34
CA VAL A 545 10.02 -25.69 8.91
C VAL A 545 9.60 -27.12 8.57
N VAL A 546 8.92 -27.29 7.43
CA VAL A 546 8.43 -28.57 6.91
C VAL A 546 9.05 -28.83 5.54
N VAL A 547 10.05 -29.70 5.46
CA VAL A 547 10.72 -30.03 4.19
C VAL A 547 10.09 -31.30 3.61
N ASN A 548 9.44 -31.15 2.45
CA ASN A 548 8.70 -32.21 1.74
C ASN A 548 9.31 -32.52 0.37
N SER A 549 10.50 -31.98 0.09
CA SER A 549 11.19 -32.03 -1.20
C SER A 549 12.66 -32.38 -1.02
N THR A 550 13.40 -32.53 -2.12
CA THR A 550 14.86 -32.56 -2.08
C THR A 550 15.37 -31.13 -2.16
N ILE A 551 16.10 -30.66 -1.14
CA ILE A 551 16.84 -29.39 -1.18
C ILE A 551 18.18 -29.61 -1.90
N ASN A 552 18.81 -28.53 -2.37
CA ASN A 552 20.09 -28.65 -3.09
C ASN A 552 21.22 -29.08 -2.14
N GLN A 553 22.19 -29.85 -2.65
CA GLN A 553 23.39 -30.21 -1.90
C GLN A 553 24.19 -28.96 -1.51
N GLY A 554 24.74 -28.94 -0.30
CA GLY A 554 25.43 -27.80 0.30
C GLY A 554 24.50 -26.82 1.04
N THR A 555 23.19 -27.09 1.14
CA THR A 555 22.24 -26.23 1.88
C THR A 555 22.10 -26.70 3.33
N ALA A 556 22.34 -25.81 4.29
CA ALA A 556 22.17 -26.07 5.72
C ALA A 556 20.77 -25.70 6.23
N ILE A 557 20.22 -26.51 7.15
CA ILE A 557 19.12 -26.10 8.03
C ILE A 557 19.57 -26.23 9.49
N ARG A 558 19.64 -25.08 10.18
CA ARG A 558 19.93 -24.98 11.62
C ARG A 558 18.65 -24.72 12.38
N VAL A 559 18.41 -25.46 13.45
CA VAL A 559 17.20 -25.36 14.29
C VAL A 559 17.60 -24.83 15.66
N GLU A 560 17.10 -23.65 16.03
CA GLU A 560 17.35 -23.02 17.34
C GLU A 560 16.45 -23.66 18.43
N ALA A 561 16.74 -23.37 19.70
CA ALA A 561 16.07 -23.99 20.85
C ALA A 561 14.54 -23.78 20.83
N GLY A 562 13.77 -24.87 20.93
CA GLY A 562 12.30 -24.86 20.90
C GLY A 562 11.66 -24.83 19.51
N ALA A 563 12.44 -24.59 18.45
CA ALA A 563 11.95 -24.66 17.07
C ALA A 563 11.91 -26.11 16.55
N THR A 564 11.11 -26.36 15.51
CA THR A 564 10.93 -27.70 14.92
C THR A 564 11.34 -27.78 13.46
N LEU A 565 12.10 -28.81 13.09
CA LEU A 565 12.26 -29.28 11.71
C LEU A 565 11.48 -30.58 11.52
N LYS A 566 10.65 -30.62 10.46
CA LYS A 566 9.79 -31.77 10.14
C LYS A 566 9.60 -31.99 8.64
N GLY A 567 8.83 -33.01 8.26
CA GLY A 567 8.51 -33.37 6.87
C GLY A 567 9.11 -34.72 6.42
N TYR A 568 9.08 -34.97 5.11
CA TYR A 568 9.52 -36.25 4.48
C TYR A 568 10.58 -36.05 3.37
N GLY A 569 11.21 -34.88 3.35
CA GLY A 569 12.16 -34.48 2.33
C GLY A 569 13.53 -35.14 2.41
N LYS A 570 14.41 -34.68 1.52
CA LYS A 570 15.85 -35.00 1.51
C LYS A 570 16.63 -33.72 1.77
N LEU A 571 17.43 -33.74 2.82
CA LEU A 571 18.23 -32.61 3.28
C LEU A 571 19.72 -32.87 3.03
N SER A 572 20.47 -31.80 2.88
CA SER A 572 21.93 -31.85 2.79
C SER A 572 22.54 -31.87 4.19
N HIS A 573 22.59 -30.71 4.86
CA HIS A 573 23.19 -30.56 6.19
C HIS A 573 22.15 -30.08 7.21
N VAL A 574 22.12 -30.68 8.40
CA VAL A 574 21.18 -30.36 9.49
C VAL A 574 21.93 -30.15 10.80
N GLU A 575 21.65 -29.04 11.49
CA GLU A 575 22.12 -28.74 12.84
C GLU A 575 20.93 -28.57 13.80
N LEU A 576 20.94 -29.29 14.91
CA LEU A 576 19.94 -29.20 15.98
C LEU A 576 20.60 -28.65 17.24
N ASN A 577 20.26 -27.42 17.64
CA ASN A 577 20.73 -26.85 18.89
C ASN A 577 20.07 -27.54 20.10
N SER A 578 20.60 -27.31 21.31
CA SER A 578 19.97 -27.78 22.56
C SER A 578 18.48 -27.40 22.60
N SER A 579 17.62 -28.36 22.92
CA SER A 579 16.15 -28.24 22.92
C SER A 579 15.49 -27.91 21.56
N ALA A 580 16.20 -27.97 20.45
CA ALA A 580 15.60 -28.01 19.11
C ALA A 580 14.93 -29.37 18.85
N ILE A 581 13.90 -29.40 18.01
CA ILE A 581 13.10 -30.61 17.73
C ILE A 581 13.28 -31.05 16.28
N LEU A 582 13.69 -32.31 16.08
CA LEU A 582 13.61 -33.01 14.80
C LEU A 582 12.48 -34.05 14.87
N SER A 583 11.47 -33.92 14.02
CA SER A 583 10.32 -34.84 13.97
C SER A 583 9.98 -35.14 12.51
N PRO A 584 10.23 -36.34 11.97
CA PRO A 584 9.77 -36.67 10.64
C PRO A 584 8.24 -36.49 10.49
N GLY A 585 7.80 -36.33 9.25
CA GLY A 585 6.38 -36.27 8.87
C GLY A 585 5.68 -34.96 9.19
N ASN A 586 4.35 -34.98 9.14
CA ASN A 586 3.50 -33.86 9.52
C ASN A 586 2.13 -34.39 9.98
N ASN A 587 2.11 -35.06 11.14
CA ASN A 587 1.00 -35.86 11.67
C ASN A 587 0.73 -37.16 10.88
N SER A 588 1.79 -37.76 10.32
CA SER A 588 1.77 -39.02 9.57
C SER A 588 3.18 -39.61 9.53
N LEU A 589 3.30 -40.93 9.65
CA LEU A 589 4.59 -41.62 9.56
C LEU A 589 5.37 -41.25 8.30
N ALA A 590 6.67 -40.99 8.44
CA ALA A 590 7.50 -40.52 7.34
C ALA A 590 8.97 -40.90 7.49
N ARG A 591 9.67 -40.89 6.35
CA ARG A 591 11.13 -40.99 6.28
C ARG A 591 11.72 -39.63 5.93
N LEU A 592 12.78 -39.25 6.64
CA LEU A 592 13.61 -38.08 6.35
C LEU A 592 15.02 -38.56 5.96
N ASP A 593 15.49 -38.19 4.76
CA ASP A 593 16.88 -38.46 4.34
C ASP A 593 17.77 -37.25 4.62
N ILE A 594 18.99 -37.46 5.12
CA ILE A 594 20.00 -36.41 5.35
C ILE A 594 21.33 -36.87 4.70
N MET A 595 21.99 -36.01 3.92
CA MET A 595 23.01 -36.44 2.96
C MET A 595 24.46 -36.04 3.25
N ASP A 596 24.68 -34.91 3.92
CA ASP A 596 26.01 -34.33 4.12
C ASP A 596 26.31 -34.01 5.61
N GLY A 597 25.33 -34.19 6.50
CA GLY A 597 25.55 -34.24 7.95
C GLY A 597 24.28 -34.05 8.79
N LEU A 598 24.16 -34.78 9.90
CA LEU A 598 23.23 -34.50 10.99
C LEU A 598 24.03 -34.26 12.27
N TYR A 599 24.04 -33.01 12.73
CA TYR A 599 24.71 -32.56 13.94
C TYR A 599 23.68 -32.29 15.03
N ILE A 600 23.89 -32.89 16.20
CA ILE A 600 22.93 -32.87 17.31
C ILE A 600 23.64 -32.33 18.55
N GLU A 601 23.16 -31.23 19.13
CA GLU A 601 23.63 -30.75 20.43
C GLU A 601 23.00 -31.54 21.60
N ASN A 602 23.68 -31.50 22.75
CA ASN A 602 23.20 -32.08 24.00
C ASN A 602 21.81 -31.54 24.36
N GLY A 603 20.87 -32.44 24.68
CA GLY A 603 19.49 -32.04 25.01
C GLY A 603 18.63 -31.54 23.83
N ALA A 604 19.07 -31.69 22.57
CA ALA A 604 18.15 -31.66 21.43
C ALA A 604 17.17 -32.84 21.48
N ILE A 605 16.02 -32.72 20.81
CA ILE A 605 14.92 -33.69 20.87
C ILE A 605 14.73 -34.34 19.50
N VAL A 606 14.89 -35.66 19.43
CA VAL A 606 14.47 -36.47 18.29
C VAL A 606 13.10 -37.04 18.61
N LYS A 607 12.06 -36.57 17.91
CA LYS A 607 10.70 -37.10 18.02
C LYS A 607 10.44 -38.12 16.91
N VAL A 608 9.79 -39.23 17.26
CA VAL A 608 9.30 -40.23 16.31
C VAL A 608 7.86 -40.65 16.63
N ASP A 609 7.02 -40.67 15.60
CA ASP A 609 5.69 -41.27 15.63
C ASP A 609 5.79 -42.79 15.32
N ILE A 610 4.98 -43.62 15.99
CA ILE A 610 4.94 -45.09 15.82
C ILE A 610 3.49 -45.63 15.83
N THR A 611 3.26 -46.86 15.35
CA THR A 611 1.97 -47.60 15.48
C THR A 611 2.16 -48.95 16.18
N THR A 612 1.11 -49.57 16.73
CA THR A 612 1.19 -50.91 17.35
C THR A 612 1.44 -52.05 16.34
N HIS A 613 1.76 -51.73 15.08
CA HIS A 613 1.88 -52.66 13.96
C HIS A 613 3.30 -52.76 13.37
N GLY A 614 4.28 -52.09 13.99
CA GLY A 614 5.70 -52.12 13.57
C GLY A 614 6.09 -51.03 12.57
N GLU A 615 5.22 -50.04 12.35
CA GLU A 615 5.47 -48.90 11.47
C GLU A 615 5.95 -47.71 12.32
N SER A 616 6.92 -46.95 11.81
CA SER A 616 7.47 -45.76 12.48
C SER A 616 7.90 -44.69 11.50
N ASP A 617 8.11 -43.48 12.05
CA ASP A 617 9.04 -42.52 11.46
C ASP A 617 10.45 -43.12 11.31
N GLN A 618 11.22 -42.58 10.34
CA GLN A 618 12.60 -42.97 10.10
C GLN A 618 13.48 -41.76 9.78
N ILE A 619 14.67 -41.68 10.38
CA ILE A 619 15.73 -40.74 10.02
C ILE A 619 16.87 -41.55 9.39
N VAL A 620 17.26 -41.21 8.16
CA VAL A 620 18.34 -41.90 7.45
C VAL A 620 19.46 -40.93 7.08
N SER A 621 20.60 -41.09 7.75
CA SER A 621 21.83 -40.39 7.37
C SER A 621 22.63 -41.20 6.36
N THR A 622 22.90 -40.59 5.20
CA THR A 622 23.79 -41.13 4.18
C THR A 622 25.14 -40.39 4.23
N ASN A 623 26.21 -41.05 3.78
CA ASN A 623 27.60 -40.55 3.75
C ASN A 623 28.25 -40.12 5.09
N THR A 624 27.48 -39.86 6.15
CA THR A 624 27.98 -39.31 7.43
C THR A 624 27.57 -40.15 8.64
N SER A 625 28.39 -40.05 9.69
CA SER A 625 28.09 -40.60 11.01
C SER A 625 27.13 -39.68 11.78
N ILE A 626 26.34 -40.27 12.69
CA ILE A 626 25.46 -39.53 13.60
C ILE A 626 26.05 -39.65 15.00
N ASP A 627 26.33 -38.53 15.67
CA ASP A 627 26.51 -38.53 17.13
C ASP A 627 25.18 -38.15 17.79
N LEU A 628 24.66 -39.03 18.64
CA LEU A 628 23.44 -38.80 19.40
C LEU A 628 23.65 -37.83 20.56
N ASN A 629 24.91 -37.59 20.99
CA ASN A 629 25.35 -36.51 21.88
C ASN A 629 24.52 -36.28 23.16
N ASN A 630 23.86 -37.31 23.71
CA ASN A 630 22.91 -37.20 24.82
C ASN A 630 21.68 -36.32 24.48
N ALA A 631 21.14 -36.50 23.27
CA ALA A 631 19.82 -36.03 22.89
C ALA A 631 18.70 -36.83 23.60
N ILE A 632 17.48 -36.31 23.54
CA ILE A 632 16.27 -36.93 24.10
C ILE A 632 15.48 -37.61 22.98
N LEU A 633 15.05 -38.86 23.19
CA LEU A 633 14.12 -39.55 22.29
C LEU A 633 12.67 -39.36 22.76
N SER A 634 11.84 -38.72 21.95
CA SER A 634 10.40 -38.51 22.24
C SER A 634 9.55 -39.43 21.36
N ILE A 635 8.83 -40.38 21.95
CA ILE A 635 8.04 -41.40 21.25
C ILE A 635 6.55 -41.09 21.37
N ASN A 636 5.87 -40.97 20.24
CA ASN A 636 4.44 -40.74 20.16
C ASN A 636 3.74 -41.92 19.46
N LEU A 637 3.01 -42.74 20.21
CA LEU A 637 2.12 -43.75 19.62
C LEU A 637 0.91 -43.06 19.00
N ASN A 638 0.71 -43.26 17.69
CA ASN A 638 -0.35 -42.66 16.87
C ASN A 638 -1.62 -43.52 16.74
N ASP A 639 -1.66 -44.71 17.35
CA ASP A 639 -2.88 -45.49 17.49
C ASP A 639 -3.08 -46.05 18.92
N ASP A 640 -4.10 -46.88 19.12
CA ASP A 640 -4.55 -47.32 20.44
C ASP A 640 -3.61 -48.37 21.04
N GLU A 641 -2.91 -48.02 22.14
CA GLU A 641 -1.99 -48.89 22.90
C GLU A 641 -2.60 -50.26 23.23
N ALA A 642 -3.93 -50.37 23.41
CA ALA A 642 -4.60 -51.64 23.68
C ALA A 642 -4.43 -52.68 22.56
N ARG A 643 -4.13 -52.24 21.33
CA ARG A 643 -3.88 -53.07 20.13
C ARG A 643 -2.52 -53.76 20.13
N LEU A 644 -1.57 -53.32 20.96
CA LEU A 644 -0.27 -53.97 21.09
C LEU A 644 -0.47 -55.42 21.56
N THR A 645 -0.11 -56.42 20.75
CA THR A 645 -0.37 -57.85 21.04
C THR A 645 0.83 -58.58 21.62
N GLY A 646 2.02 -57.99 21.59
CA GLY A 646 3.28 -58.56 22.09
C GLY A 646 4.41 -57.55 21.97
N GLU A 647 5.63 -58.04 21.77
CA GLU A 647 6.81 -57.25 21.43
C GLU A 647 6.72 -56.73 19.99
N VAL A 648 7.09 -55.47 19.75
CA VAL A 648 7.18 -54.85 18.43
C VAL A 648 8.47 -54.03 18.31
N SER A 649 9.20 -54.20 17.22
CA SER A 649 10.47 -53.51 16.95
C SER A 649 10.35 -52.51 15.79
N TYR A 650 11.04 -51.37 15.90
CA TYR A 650 11.01 -50.28 14.93
C TYR A 650 12.44 -49.75 14.66
N ASN A 651 12.86 -49.69 13.40
CA ASN A 651 14.13 -49.06 13.02
C ASN A 651 13.90 -47.56 12.78
N ILE A 652 14.23 -46.75 13.78
CA ILE A 652 13.91 -45.31 13.82
C ILE A 652 15.04 -44.41 13.30
N ILE A 653 16.30 -44.86 13.39
CA ILE A 653 17.46 -44.14 12.86
C ILE A 653 18.39 -45.14 12.16
N GLN A 654 18.86 -44.79 10.96
CA GLN A 654 19.89 -45.55 10.25
C GLN A 654 21.00 -44.63 9.72
N SER A 655 22.25 -45.10 9.75
CA SER A 655 23.41 -44.42 9.17
C SER A 655 24.20 -45.36 8.25
N ASP A 656 24.58 -44.86 7.07
CA ASP A 656 25.50 -45.54 6.14
C ASP A 656 26.94 -45.62 6.66
N GLN A 657 27.28 -44.91 7.75
CA GLN A 657 28.64 -44.88 8.31
C GLN A 657 28.68 -45.48 9.71
N HIS A 658 28.46 -44.68 10.76
CA HIS A 658 28.39 -45.16 12.13
C HIS A 658 27.55 -44.24 13.03
N ILE A 659 26.96 -44.79 14.08
CA ILE A 659 26.24 -44.08 15.13
C ILE A 659 27.10 -44.06 16.40
N VAL A 660 27.19 -42.89 17.04
CA VAL A 660 27.97 -42.63 18.27
C VAL A 660 27.01 -42.21 19.39
N GLY A 661 27.35 -42.60 20.62
CA GLY A 661 26.59 -42.25 21.81
C GLY A 661 25.26 -43.02 21.94
N GLN A 662 24.40 -42.50 22.80
CA GLN A 662 23.05 -42.99 23.10
C GLN A 662 22.16 -41.78 23.42
N PHE A 663 20.84 -41.97 23.41
CA PHE A 663 19.93 -40.97 23.96
C PHE A 663 20.08 -40.89 25.50
N SER A 664 19.98 -39.68 26.07
CA SER A 664 20.07 -39.44 27.52
C SER A 664 18.87 -39.98 28.29
N SER A 665 17.71 -39.97 27.63
CA SER A 665 16.40 -40.22 28.18
C SER A 665 15.43 -40.55 27.05
N VAL A 666 14.38 -41.29 27.41
CA VAL A 666 13.25 -41.58 26.52
C VAL A 666 11.98 -41.06 27.16
N GLU A 667 11.24 -40.25 26.42
CA GLU A 667 9.96 -39.66 26.80
C GLU A 667 8.85 -40.25 25.93
N THR A 668 7.66 -40.49 26.48
CA THR A 668 6.58 -41.11 25.71
C THR A 668 5.16 -40.83 26.24
N ASN A 669 4.16 -41.00 25.36
CA ASN A 669 2.73 -40.93 25.68
C ASN A 669 2.12 -42.27 26.15
N LEU A 670 2.89 -43.37 26.09
CA LEU A 670 2.51 -44.71 26.53
C LEU A 670 2.17 -44.78 28.03
N LYS A 671 1.33 -45.74 28.43
CA LYS A 671 0.84 -45.87 29.82
C LYS A 671 0.98 -47.27 30.41
N ASN A 672 0.97 -48.29 29.56
CA ASN A 672 0.92 -49.70 29.96
C ASN A 672 1.99 -50.55 29.26
N SER A 673 2.96 -49.92 28.60
CA SER A 673 3.99 -50.58 27.79
C SER A 673 5.38 -50.08 28.19
N SER A 674 6.36 -50.98 28.21
CA SER A 674 7.77 -50.63 28.43
C SER A 674 8.47 -50.37 27.11
N VAL A 675 9.42 -49.43 27.14
CA VAL A 675 10.26 -49.06 26.00
C VAL A 675 11.70 -49.44 26.29
N GLU A 676 12.31 -50.12 25.34
CA GLU A 676 13.74 -50.42 25.30
C GLU A 676 14.33 -49.88 23.98
N VAL A 677 15.60 -49.49 23.98
CA VAL A 677 16.27 -48.93 22.80
C VAL A 677 17.61 -49.62 22.60
N GLU A 678 17.75 -50.34 21.49
CA GLU A 678 18.99 -50.98 21.07
C GLU A 678 19.78 -50.06 20.13
N TYR A 679 21.10 -50.07 20.29
CA TYR A 679 22.04 -49.30 19.49
C TYR A 679 23.01 -50.28 18.81
N THR A 680 23.04 -50.26 17.49
CA THR A 680 24.09 -50.95 16.71
C THR A 680 25.05 -49.90 16.13
N ASN A 681 26.13 -50.34 15.48
CA ASN A 681 27.02 -49.43 14.76
C ASN A 681 26.27 -48.57 13.73
N ASN A 682 25.15 -49.04 13.15
CA ASN A 682 24.52 -48.42 11.99
C ASN A 682 23.01 -48.16 12.14
N SER A 683 22.40 -48.54 13.25
CA SER A 683 20.96 -48.37 13.50
C SER A 683 20.64 -48.09 14.98
N VAL A 684 19.55 -47.37 15.20
CA VAL A 684 18.85 -47.33 16.50
C VAL A 684 17.50 -48.01 16.33
N THR A 685 17.29 -49.07 17.11
CA THR A 685 16.06 -49.86 17.12
C THR A 685 15.30 -49.57 18.40
N LEU A 686 14.07 -49.09 18.28
CA LEU A 686 13.11 -49.01 19.37
C LEU A 686 12.41 -50.37 19.52
N ILE A 687 12.27 -50.87 20.74
CA ILE A 687 11.49 -52.05 21.08
C ILE A 687 10.38 -51.65 22.06
N LEU A 688 9.14 -51.91 21.68
CA LEU A 688 7.95 -51.67 22.49
C LEU A 688 7.42 -53.00 23.00
N ASN A 689 7.39 -53.15 24.33
CA ASN A 689 6.96 -54.37 25.00
C ASN A 689 5.67 -54.15 25.78
N LYS A 690 4.67 -55.01 25.56
CA LYS A 690 3.39 -54.93 26.26
C LYS A 690 3.59 -55.21 27.75
N GLY A 691 3.28 -54.22 28.60
CA GLY A 691 3.39 -54.39 30.05
C GLY A 691 2.40 -55.41 30.59
N ILE A 692 2.84 -56.14 31.60
CA ILE A 692 2.01 -57.07 32.37
C ILE A 692 1.33 -56.26 33.48
N LEU A 693 0.00 -56.24 33.49
CA LEU A 693 -0.85 -55.62 34.52
C LEU A 693 -0.86 -56.40 35.83
#